data_AF-A0A9P3JAV9-F1
#
_entry.id   AF-A0A9P3JAV9-F1
#
_cell.length_a   1.000
_cell.length_b   1.000
_cell.length_c   1.000
_cell.angle_alpha   90.00
_cell.angle_beta   90.00
_cell.angle_gamma   90.00
#
_symmetry.space_group_name_H-M   'P 1'
#
loop_
_entity.id
_entity.type
_entity.pdbx_description
1 polymer ?
#
loop_
_entity_poly.entity_id
_entity_poly.type
_entity_poly.pdbx_seq_one_letter_code
_entity_poly.pdbx_strand_id
1 'polypeptide(L)'
;MHPLTHWVIDSGCTSHMTPRADLLDEVKPPGKIKYVAAASGALLPVIGVGNAKVKGANGELVGLGNVLLVEGLSANLLSVRRLQKSKAEVTFGPTSCRAKLGKKVLWSLEEETSCIKDLWQLPIIPWNGKTPTAATAAAAKATAGRDATAPTDGVLEAVKKVQQQQTHGEVLAGVDASAAWAKASSRSGEADWETWHERLCHVNFPMLQKLVKDGSLKGLEVKGGVKESGSCPTCLETKFSKFPFNSATGPAKTPLALVHMDVVGPTRAPSLSGSRYFLTIVDDHTRAVWVYPLNSKGEVAAAVLKEWMPRAQRECGYKVKVIRSDNGGEFIGADFEGELKRKGIQHQLTVPYNPQQNGVAERFNRTLQEGARTLLGRAGLPDPFWVSALRQVALVKNRVLATVGDKEWIPYVKWYGSAPAVNMLRAFGCMVVFHVPKEKRGKLEASGRWGVHLGIAKDHKGWLLWDLTTQKLTVSRDVKFLESLYYKEWKQQQQKLPSTPLIVEADEVQHPSRQVEVAVSEEEMSGVTEEGGAAEVEQQQQQHESPPRVPHPPERPRRDVRPPVRLTYGGRGKPNVVQAGSVVEQIEEDEIAHCYWAPIPEPKTREEALNGPNGEKWKASEDEEFGSLIENETWDLCDLPPGKKAITSKMIYRHKYGPEGELTRYKSRLVARGFQQTKGKDYDEVFAPVGKGTTLRVLLAIAALLGWKIRQMDIVTAFLNGIIMEEVYMKQPEGLDDGSGRVCRLKKAIYGLKQAPRAWYHKLEEALLAGGFKKSECDPSLFLLQEKDEILMLLVYVDDILLFSASTALLDSAEQMLEMQFKCSKMGEVKYYLGMHVERDVEKGVLRLHQRKYCEGLAEKYGLQDGGKPATPLPSGFTVEPCADEEVVGDSDRKLFHSMVGSLNYAANHTRPDIAFATSRLASVVSRPSHEQLEAAKRLVRYVSATASVGLEYSGVRQRLQRGAADVKSGEMLLSCYTDASFNSVKADGTSIGGYVCLLGGGAVSWRSKKQNEVGLSSCETEYMALHHGAKEVVWLRRLLEELGVGQEKPTVVFCDNESAVKLAKNACLHGLTKHIRPKWHWVRRLLDKEVRLEIVKTHQQAADIFTKRLAEADHWKGMKLAGMSVH
;
A
#
# COMPACT_ATOMS: atom_id res chain seq x y z
N MET A 1 20.28 -12.30 -41.01
CA MET A 1 19.32 -11.99 -42.10
C MET A 1 19.86 -10.82 -42.92
N HIS A 2 19.47 -10.68 -44.18
CA HIS A 2 19.62 -9.44 -44.95
C HIS A 2 18.27 -8.69 -44.98
N PRO A 3 17.96 -7.78 -44.05
CA PRO A 3 16.60 -7.23 -43.88
C PRO A 3 16.34 -5.98 -44.73
N LEU A 4 17.31 -5.61 -45.59
CA LEU A 4 17.29 -4.40 -46.41
C LEU A 4 16.78 -4.65 -47.84
N THR A 5 16.33 -5.87 -48.15
CA THR A 5 15.81 -6.31 -49.46
C THR A 5 14.29 -6.30 -49.56
N HIS A 6 13.58 -6.27 -48.42
CA HIS A 6 12.12 -6.31 -48.32
C HIS A 6 11.58 -5.26 -47.34
N TRP A 7 10.27 -5.01 -47.40
CA TRP A 7 9.48 -4.31 -46.39
C TRP A 7 8.82 -5.32 -45.46
N VAL A 8 9.11 -5.25 -44.16
CA VAL A 8 8.46 -6.08 -43.13
C VAL A 8 7.18 -5.41 -42.65
N ILE A 9 6.07 -6.14 -42.60
CA ILE A 9 4.79 -5.66 -42.09
C ILE A 9 4.79 -5.79 -40.55
N ASP A 10 4.69 -4.66 -39.84
CA ASP A 10 4.90 -4.60 -38.38
C ASP A 10 3.73 -3.85 -37.70
N SER A 11 3.15 -4.48 -36.66
CA SER A 11 2.04 -3.97 -35.85
C SER A 11 2.48 -3.10 -34.66
N GLY A 12 3.67 -3.31 -34.12
CA GLY A 12 4.28 -2.46 -33.09
C GLY A 12 4.87 -1.18 -33.67
N CYS A 13 5.30 -1.20 -34.93
CA CYS A 13 5.82 -0.04 -35.64
C CYS A 13 4.79 1.11 -35.73
N THR A 14 5.20 2.34 -35.39
CA THR A 14 4.28 3.49 -35.23
C THR A 14 4.16 4.41 -36.47
N SER A 15 5.11 4.30 -37.41
CA SER A 15 5.17 5.05 -38.68
C SER A 15 5.76 4.14 -39.76
N HIS A 16 5.59 4.43 -41.05
CA HIS A 16 6.43 3.76 -42.06
C HIS A 16 7.87 4.26 -41.90
N MET A 17 8.86 3.38 -41.88
CA MET A 17 10.26 3.73 -41.62
C MET A 17 11.23 2.93 -42.48
N THR A 18 12.31 3.55 -42.93
CA THR A 18 13.38 2.89 -43.69
C THR A 18 14.74 3.53 -43.36
N PRO A 19 15.86 2.78 -43.37
CA PRO A 19 17.21 3.35 -43.40
C PRO A 19 17.66 3.79 -44.80
N ARG A 20 16.84 3.60 -45.83
CA ARG A 20 17.22 3.74 -47.24
C ARG A 20 16.59 4.95 -47.93
N ALA A 21 17.41 5.93 -48.26
CA ALA A 21 16.98 7.12 -48.99
C ALA A 21 16.55 6.82 -50.44
N ASP A 22 17.10 5.78 -51.08
CA ASP A 22 16.83 5.42 -52.48
C ASP A 22 15.42 4.84 -52.73
N LEU A 23 14.68 4.56 -51.65
CA LEU A 23 13.29 4.08 -51.69
C LEU A 23 12.27 5.21 -51.54
N LEU A 24 12.74 6.43 -51.32
CA LEU A 24 11.92 7.61 -51.08
C LEU A 24 11.92 8.55 -52.30
N ASP A 25 10.91 9.42 -52.35
CA ASP A 25 10.85 10.58 -53.23
C ASP A 25 11.76 11.73 -52.73
N GLU A 26 11.39 12.98 -52.99
CA GLU A 26 12.09 14.18 -52.54
C GLU A 26 12.16 14.25 -50.98
N VAL A 27 13.23 13.66 -50.42
CA VAL A 27 13.46 13.55 -48.98
C VAL A 27 13.55 14.94 -48.34
N LYS A 28 12.51 15.28 -47.59
CA LYS A 28 12.39 16.57 -46.90
C LYS A 28 12.97 16.49 -45.48
N PRO A 29 13.42 17.63 -44.91
CA PRO A 29 13.98 17.68 -43.56
C PRO A 29 13.01 17.07 -42.51
N PRO A 30 13.55 16.42 -41.46
CA PRO A 30 12.75 15.75 -40.45
C PRO A 30 11.91 16.78 -39.68
N GLY A 31 10.60 16.52 -39.61
CA GLY A 31 9.63 17.43 -38.98
C GLY A 31 9.66 17.41 -37.45
N LYS A 32 8.48 17.33 -36.82
CA LYS A 32 8.35 17.30 -35.35
C LYS A 32 8.85 15.99 -34.71
N ILE A 33 9.14 14.96 -35.51
CA ILE A 33 9.72 13.68 -35.07
C ILE A 33 11.20 13.70 -35.48
N LYS A 34 12.10 13.81 -34.49
CA LYS A 34 13.56 13.84 -34.70
C LYS A 34 14.28 12.54 -34.33
N TYR A 35 13.63 11.69 -33.55
CA TYR A 35 14.14 10.39 -33.12
C TYR A 35 12.99 9.40 -33.02
N VAL A 36 13.27 8.12 -33.18
CA VAL A 36 12.36 6.99 -32.91
C VAL A 36 13.05 6.01 -31.97
N ALA A 37 12.29 5.43 -31.04
CA ALA A 37 12.79 4.39 -30.16
C ALA A 37 12.74 3.03 -30.87
N ALA A 38 13.87 2.34 -30.92
CA ALA A 38 13.95 0.92 -31.27
C ALA A 38 13.45 0.05 -30.09
N ALA A 39 13.16 -1.22 -30.34
CA ALA A 39 12.72 -2.16 -29.31
C ALA A 39 13.73 -2.36 -28.16
N SER A 40 15.03 -2.11 -28.43
CA SER A 40 16.11 -2.10 -27.44
C SER A 40 16.16 -0.83 -26.56
N GLY A 41 15.21 0.10 -26.71
CA GLY A 41 15.20 1.41 -26.03
C GLY A 41 16.12 2.47 -26.66
N ALA A 42 16.99 2.09 -27.60
CA ALA A 42 17.89 3.01 -28.30
C ALA A 42 17.10 4.03 -29.14
N LEU A 43 17.52 5.30 -29.10
CA LEU A 43 16.91 6.40 -29.87
C LEU A 43 17.66 6.61 -31.19
N LEU A 44 17.10 6.06 -32.28
CA LEU A 44 17.63 6.23 -33.63
C LEU A 44 17.20 7.59 -34.21
N PRO A 45 18.08 8.38 -34.85
CA PRO A 45 17.73 9.68 -35.39
C PRO A 45 16.90 9.54 -36.68
N VAL A 46 15.88 10.40 -36.79
CA VAL A 46 15.12 10.59 -38.02
C VAL A 46 15.80 11.71 -38.81
N ILE A 47 16.41 11.37 -39.93
CA ILE A 47 17.23 12.28 -40.75
C ILE A 47 16.46 12.87 -41.94
N GLY A 48 15.25 12.37 -42.23
CA GLY A 48 14.37 12.93 -43.27
C GLY A 48 12.98 12.29 -43.29
N VAL A 49 12.10 12.80 -44.15
CA VAL A 49 10.77 12.23 -44.43
C VAL A 49 10.49 12.32 -45.93
N GLY A 50 9.98 11.24 -46.52
CA GLY A 50 9.54 11.19 -47.91
C GLY A 50 8.34 10.26 -48.10
N ASN A 51 8.08 9.88 -49.34
CA ASN A 51 7.04 8.93 -49.74
C ASN A 51 7.69 7.75 -50.48
N ALA A 52 7.21 6.53 -50.26
CA ALA A 52 7.72 5.31 -50.90
C ALA A 52 6.66 4.64 -51.78
N LYS A 53 7.03 3.57 -52.50
CA LYS A 53 6.10 2.71 -53.25
C LYS A 53 6.34 1.23 -52.89
N VAL A 54 5.26 0.45 -52.85
CA VAL A 54 5.29 -1.01 -52.71
C VAL A 54 4.40 -1.67 -53.77
N LYS A 55 4.67 -2.94 -54.09
CA LYS A 55 3.90 -3.68 -55.11
C LYS A 55 2.55 -4.11 -54.55
N GLY A 56 1.47 -3.80 -55.29
CA GLY A 56 0.15 -4.32 -55.01
C GLY A 56 -0.09 -5.69 -55.64
N ALA A 57 -1.20 -6.35 -55.27
CA ALA A 57 -1.60 -7.69 -55.74
C ALA A 57 -1.52 -7.82 -57.27
N ASN A 58 -2.03 -6.82 -58.00
CA ASN A 58 -2.14 -6.84 -59.46
C ASN A 58 -0.92 -6.19 -60.15
N GLY A 59 0.22 -6.07 -59.46
CA GLY A 59 1.46 -5.46 -59.99
C GLY A 59 1.49 -3.93 -60.02
N GLU A 60 0.36 -3.28 -59.75
CA GLU A 60 0.26 -1.82 -59.57
C GLU A 60 1.09 -1.31 -58.37
N LEU A 61 1.40 -0.01 -58.35
CA LEU A 61 2.23 0.61 -57.32
C LEU A 61 1.38 1.33 -56.26
N VAL A 62 1.43 0.83 -55.02
CA VAL A 62 0.76 1.45 -53.87
C VAL A 62 1.72 2.46 -53.21
N GLY A 63 1.32 3.73 -53.15
CA GLY A 63 2.09 4.79 -52.52
C GLY A 63 1.98 4.78 -50.99
N LEU A 64 3.11 4.90 -50.29
CA LEU A 64 3.20 5.05 -48.83
C LEU A 64 3.60 6.48 -48.50
N GLY A 65 2.71 7.23 -47.83
CA GLY A 65 2.94 8.62 -47.49
C GLY A 65 3.61 8.83 -46.12
N ASN A 66 4.48 9.84 -46.00
CA ASN A 66 5.16 10.24 -44.75
C ASN A 66 5.99 9.09 -44.11
N VAL A 67 6.80 8.44 -44.93
CA VAL A 67 7.81 7.45 -44.53
C VAL A 67 9.00 8.18 -43.92
N LEU A 68 9.42 7.77 -42.72
CA LEU A 68 10.58 8.35 -42.03
C LEU A 68 11.87 7.70 -42.54
N LEU A 69 12.88 8.51 -42.87
CA LEU A 69 14.25 8.06 -43.09
C LEU A 69 14.97 8.02 -41.73
N VAL A 70 15.36 6.84 -41.29
CA VAL A 70 15.86 6.56 -39.93
C VAL A 70 17.24 5.91 -40.00
N GLU A 71 18.26 6.63 -39.55
CA GLU A 71 19.64 6.13 -39.58
C GLU A 71 19.84 5.04 -38.52
N GLY A 72 20.59 3.98 -38.85
CA GLY A 72 20.83 2.84 -37.97
C GLY A 72 19.66 1.85 -37.83
N LEU A 73 18.55 2.04 -38.54
CA LEU A 73 17.46 1.04 -38.58
C LEU A 73 17.89 -0.20 -39.38
N SER A 74 17.60 -1.40 -38.88
CA SER A 74 18.10 -2.66 -39.46
C SER A 74 17.25 -3.23 -40.61
N ALA A 75 16.00 -2.78 -40.75
CA ALA A 75 15.02 -3.27 -41.73
C ALA A 75 14.12 -2.13 -42.24
N ASN A 76 13.44 -2.33 -43.37
CA ASN A 76 12.37 -1.43 -43.80
C ASN A 76 11.04 -1.86 -43.14
N LEU A 77 10.39 -0.97 -42.38
CA LEU A 77 9.24 -1.29 -41.54
C LEU A 77 7.95 -0.62 -42.02
N LEU A 78 6.91 -1.43 -42.18
CA LEU A 78 5.63 -1.04 -42.76
C LEU A 78 4.52 -1.11 -41.70
N SER A 79 4.29 0.03 -41.02
CA SER A 79 3.35 0.15 -39.89
C SER A 79 1.91 -0.18 -40.26
N VAL A 80 1.36 -1.26 -39.70
CA VAL A 80 -0.07 -1.62 -39.79
C VAL A 80 -0.96 -0.48 -39.27
N ARG A 81 -0.54 0.18 -38.18
CA ARG A 81 -1.26 1.32 -37.58
C ARG A 81 -1.37 2.53 -38.52
N ARG A 82 -0.43 2.71 -39.46
CA ARG A 82 -0.51 3.76 -40.49
C ARG A 82 -1.41 3.36 -41.66
N LEU A 83 -1.41 2.08 -42.06
CA LEU A 83 -2.36 1.56 -43.06
C LEU A 83 -3.80 1.71 -42.56
N GLN A 84 -4.10 1.29 -41.33
CA GLN A 84 -5.43 1.43 -40.71
C GLN A 84 -5.87 2.90 -40.62
N LYS A 85 -4.97 3.82 -40.24
CA LYS A 85 -5.25 5.27 -40.27
C LYS A 85 -5.50 5.82 -41.68
N SER A 86 -5.01 5.14 -42.70
CA SER A 86 -5.26 5.44 -44.12
C SER A 86 -6.49 4.69 -44.67
N LYS A 87 -7.35 4.16 -43.78
CA LYS A 87 -8.54 3.33 -44.05
C LYS A 87 -8.27 1.97 -44.72
N ALA A 88 -7.03 1.52 -44.75
CA ALA A 88 -6.70 0.18 -45.22
C ALA A 88 -6.82 -0.84 -44.07
N GLU A 89 -7.74 -1.78 -44.21
CA GLU A 89 -7.85 -2.93 -43.30
C GLU A 89 -6.73 -3.93 -43.62
N VAL A 90 -6.03 -4.38 -42.59
CA VAL A 90 -5.01 -5.44 -42.67
C VAL A 90 -5.47 -6.59 -41.81
N THR A 91 -5.49 -7.79 -42.38
CA THR A 91 -5.91 -9.03 -41.72
C THR A 91 -4.78 -10.04 -41.79
N PHE A 92 -4.41 -10.60 -40.64
CA PHE A 92 -3.52 -11.74 -40.52
C PHE A 92 -4.39 -12.96 -40.23
N GLY A 93 -4.40 -13.93 -41.15
CA GLY A 93 -4.91 -15.28 -40.92
C GLY A 93 -3.76 -16.24 -40.58
N PRO A 94 -4.06 -17.52 -40.29
CA PRO A 94 -3.04 -18.50 -39.91
C PRO A 94 -1.90 -18.63 -40.94
N THR A 95 -2.24 -18.64 -42.24
CA THR A 95 -1.31 -18.88 -43.35
C THR A 95 -1.27 -17.75 -44.39
N SER A 96 -1.81 -16.56 -44.06
CA SER A 96 -1.87 -15.43 -45.01
C SER A 96 -1.95 -14.05 -44.35
N CYS A 97 -1.39 -13.03 -45.02
CA CYS A 97 -1.55 -11.62 -44.68
C CYS A 97 -2.18 -10.86 -45.85
N ARG A 98 -3.34 -10.23 -45.63
CA ARG A 98 -4.07 -9.49 -46.67
C ARG A 98 -4.36 -8.06 -46.25
N ALA A 99 -4.08 -7.10 -47.12
CA ALA A 99 -4.45 -5.71 -46.96
C ALA A 99 -5.48 -5.29 -48.02
N LYS A 100 -6.50 -4.52 -47.63
CA LYS A 100 -7.55 -4.00 -48.52
C LYS A 100 -7.93 -2.56 -48.16
N LEU A 101 -8.28 -1.76 -49.16
CA LEU A 101 -8.82 -0.41 -49.01
C LEU A 101 -10.25 -0.38 -49.56
N GLY A 102 -11.23 -0.49 -48.67
CA GLY A 102 -12.62 -0.75 -49.05
C GLY A 102 -12.76 -2.08 -49.80
N LYS A 103 -13.32 -2.05 -51.02
CA LYS A 103 -13.44 -3.24 -51.88
C LYS A 103 -12.16 -3.61 -52.64
N LYS A 104 -11.13 -2.76 -52.66
CA LYS A 104 -9.89 -3.00 -53.41
C LYS A 104 -8.87 -3.73 -52.55
N VAL A 105 -8.44 -4.93 -52.95
CA VAL A 105 -7.29 -5.61 -52.32
C VAL A 105 -6.02 -4.86 -52.70
N LEU A 106 -5.23 -4.44 -51.70
CA LEU A 106 -3.92 -3.81 -51.91
C LEU A 106 -2.86 -4.90 -52.14
N TRP A 107 -2.82 -5.92 -51.30
CA TRP A 107 -2.01 -7.13 -51.48
C TRP A 107 -2.62 -8.31 -50.72
N SER A 108 -2.37 -9.52 -51.20
CA SER A 108 -2.60 -10.78 -50.50
C SER A 108 -1.28 -11.54 -50.53
N LEU A 109 -0.80 -11.97 -49.37
CA LEU A 109 0.46 -12.67 -49.16
C LEU A 109 0.15 -14.03 -48.55
N GLU A 110 0.84 -15.06 -49.02
CA GLU A 110 0.67 -16.46 -48.62
C GLU A 110 2.00 -16.98 -48.08
N GLU A 111 1.92 -17.83 -47.05
CA GLU A 111 3.02 -18.13 -46.14
C GLU A 111 4.28 -18.62 -46.86
N GLU A 112 4.12 -19.61 -47.75
CA GLU A 112 5.18 -20.27 -48.53
C GLU A 112 6.04 -19.31 -49.37
N THR A 113 5.50 -18.15 -49.75
CA THR A 113 6.17 -17.18 -50.64
C THR A 113 6.62 -15.90 -49.94
N SER A 114 5.98 -15.56 -48.82
CA SER A 114 5.95 -14.19 -48.30
C SER A 114 6.09 -14.08 -46.77
N CYS A 115 6.19 -15.20 -46.06
CA CYS A 115 6.49 -15.25 -44.62
C CYS A 115 7.88 -15.87 -44.40
N ILE A 116 8.77 -15.19 -43.69
CA ILE A 116 10.12 -15.70 -43.39
C ILE A 116 10.42 -15.50 -41.92
N LYS A 117 10.47 -16.61 -41.15
CA LYS A 117 10.52 -16.62 -39.68
C LYS A 117 9.41 -15.76 -39.07
N ASP A 118 8.17 -16.12 -39.38
CA ASP A 118 6.93 -15.52 -38.83
C ASP A 118 6.73 -14.03 -39.16
N LEU A 119 7.54 -13.48 -40.08
CA LEU A 119 7.49 -12.08 -40.52
C LEU A 119 7.06 -11.97 -41.98
N TRP A 120 5.89 -11.35 -42.18
CA TRP A 120 5.28 -11.05 -43.47
C TRP A 120 6.03 -9.94 -44.21
N GLN A 121 6.38 -10.19 -45.47
CA GLN A 121 7.28 -9.35 -46.26
C GLN A 121 6.73 -8.96 -47.64
N LEU A 122 7.08 -7.76 -48.11
CA LEU A 122 6.79 -7.23 -49.45
C LEU A 122 8.08 -6.87 -50.17
N PRO A 123 8.19 -7.09 -51.50
CA PRO A 123 9.37 -6.71 -52.27
C PRO A 123 9.55 -5.18 -52.34
N ILE A 124 10.80 -4.73 -52.31
CA ILE A 124 11.16 -3.32 -52.49
C ILE A 124 11.04 -2.91 -53.96
N ILE A 125 10.53 -1.70 -54.19
CA ILE A 125 10.60 -0.99 -55.48
C ILE A 125 11.33 0.35 -55.25
N PRO A 126 12.49 0.59 -55.88
CA PRO A 126 13.18 1.89 -55.82
C PRO A 126 12.31 3.00 -56.44
N TRP A 127 12.29 4.19 -55.85
CA TRP A 127 11.40 5.26 -56.29
C TRP A 127 11.65 5.68 -57.76
N ASN A 128 12.92 5.66 -58.17
CA ASN A 128 13.40 6.03 -59.50
C ASN A 128 13.57 4.83 -60.47
N GLY A 129 13.06 3.64 -60.12
CA GLY A 129 13.04 2.47 -61.01
C GLY A 129 14.40 1.83 -61.37
N LYS A 130 15.53 2.38 -60.92
CA LYS A 130 16.87 1.80 -61.10
C LYS A 130 17.27 0.93 -59.92
N THR A 131 17.81 -0.26 -60.19
CA THR A 131 18.42 -1.13 -59.19
C THR A 131 19.71 -0.52 -58.63
N PRO A 132 19.95 -0.57 -57.31
CA PRO A 132 21.10 0.09 -56.68
C PRO A 132 22.35 -0.80 -56.66
N THR A 133 23.47 -0.25 -57.13
CA THR A 133 24.81 -0.87 -57.10
C THR A 133 25.64 -0.37 -55.90
N ALA A 134 26.65 -1.14 -55.48
CA ALA A 134 27.21 -1.14 -54.13
C ALA A 134 28.13 0.04 -53.71
N ALA A 135 27.94 1.26 -54.23
CA ALA A 135 28.92 2.35 -54.08
C ALA A 135 28.70 3.31 -52.89
N THR A 136 27.50 3.39 -52.31
CA THR A 136 27.09 4.51 -51.43
C THR A 136 27.39 4.34 -49.93
N ALA A 137 28.48 3.65 -49.56
CA ALA A 137 28.79 3.30 -48.17
C ALA A 137 29.78 4.25 -47.44
N ALA A 138 30.37 5.24 -48.12
CA ALA A 138 31.62 5.87 -47.68
C ALA A 138 31.53 7.25 -46.99
N ALA A 139 30.36 7.93 -47.00
CA ALA A 139 30.30 9.39 -46.79
C ALA A 139 30.26 9.90 -45.33
N ALA A 140 30.19 9.02 -44.32
CA ALA A 140 29.82 9.41 -42.94
C ALA A 140 31.00 9.78 -41.99
N LYS A 141 32.23 9.98 -42.49
CA LYS A 141 33.42 10.29 -41.66
C LYS A 141 34.04 11.66 -41.98
N ALA A 142 33.39 12.75 -41.58
CA ALA A 142 34.05 14.07 -41.53
C ALA A 142 33.42 15.07 -40.54
N THR A 143 34.30 15.87 -39.94
CA THR A 143 34.08 17.21 -39.33
C THR A 143 33.70 17.29 -37.84
N ALA A 144 34.67 17.69 -37.02
CA ALA A 144 34.49 18.13 -35.63
C ALA A 144 35.52 19.22 -35.23
N GLY A 145 35.14 20.14 -34.34
CA GLY A 145 36.05 20.96 -33.51
C GLY A 145 36.21 22.46 -33.88
N ARG A 146 36.08 23.33 -32.85
CA ARG A 146 36.86 24.58 -32.51
C ARG A 146 36.06 25.52 -31.57
N ASP A 147 36.77 26.30 -30.74
CA ASP A 147 36.29 27.11 -29.58
C ASP A 147 37.06 28.46 -29.49
N ALA A 148 36.81 29.47 -28.62
CA ALA A 148 35.89 29.60 -27.47
C ALA A 148 34.96 30.86 -27.56
N THR A 149 34.90 31.93 -26.76
CA THR A 149 35.66 32.51 -25.61
C THR A 149 34.71 33.24 -24.58
N ALA A 150 35.20 34.18 -23.76
CA ALA A 150 34.51 35.10 -22.82
C ALA A 150 35.33 36.44 -22.73
N PRO A 151 34.97 37.57 -22.03
CA PRO A 151 34.11 37.69 -20.82
C PRO A 151 33.26 39.00 -20.58
N THR A 152 32.60 39.05 -19.41
CA THR A 152 32.22 40.20 -18.51
C THR A 152 31.22 41.33 -18.86
N ASP A 153 30.39 41.61 -17.83
CA ASP A 153 29.77 42.86 -17.33
C ASP A 153 28.71 43.67 -18.11
N GLY A 154 27.77 44.28 -17.36
CA GLY A 154 26.71 45.16 -17.91
C GLY A 154 25.35 45.25 -17.17
N VAL A 155 25.19 44.75 -15.94
CA VAL A 155 23.88 44.74 -15.24
C VAL A 155 23.62 46.05 -14.48
N LEU A 156 23.06 47.09 -15.14
CA LEU A 156 22.26 48.13 -14.44
C LEU A 156 21.31 49.00 -15.30
N GLU A 157 21.56 49.19 -16.59
CA GLU A 157 20.96 50.33 -17.33
C GLU A 157 19.51 50.13 -17.83
N ALA A 158 19.16 48.93 -18.31
CA ALA A 158 17.98 48.72 -19.16
C ALA A 158 16.61 48.77 -18.45
N VAL A 159 16.55 48.83 -17.12
CA VAL A 159 15.30 48.68 -16.34
C VAL A 159 14.58 50.01 -16.09
N LYS A 160 15.21 51.17 -16.38
CA LYS A 160 14.68 52.50 -16.03
C LYS A 160 14.04 53.32 -17.16
N LYS A 161 13.98 52.81 -18.41
CA LYS A 161 13.39 53.54 -19.54
C LYS A 161 12.45 52.67 -20.38
N VAL A 162 11.15 52.68 -20.02
CA VAL A 162 9.98 53.02 -20.86
C VAL A 162 8.74 52.86 -19.96
N GLN A 163 8.27 53.95 -19.36
CA GLN A 163 6.97 53.99 -18.67
C GLN A 163 6.35 55.40 -18.74
N GLN A 164 6.07 55.89 -19.95
CA GLN A 164 5.18 57.02 -20.17
C GLN A 164 4.76 57.12 -21.65
N GLN A 165 3.52 56.76 -21.94
CA GLN A 165 2.56 57.59 -22.69
C GLN A 165 1.19 56.89 -22.71
N GLN A 166 0.15 57.66 -22.39
CA GLN A 166 -1.26 57.37 -22.66
C GLN A 166 -1.68 58.27 -23.85
N THR A 167 -2.82 58.18 -24.52
CA THR A 167 -4.15 57.59 -24.25
C THR A 167 -4.79 57.16 -25.59
N HIS A 168 -5.71 56.19 -25.58
CA HIS A 168 -7.13 56.36 -25.99
C HIS A 168 -7.90 55.03 -26.01
N GLY A 169 -9.23 55.14 -26.03
CA GLY A 169 -10.20 54.11 -25.64
C GLY A 169 -10.18 52.77 -26.38
N GLU A 170 -10.34 51.70 -25.60
CA GLU A 170 -11.57 50.88 -25.65
C GLU A 170 -11.76 50.10 -24.34
N VAL A 171 -13.00 49.67 -24.05
CA VAL A 171 -13.35 48.97 -22.80
C VAL A 171 -13.22 47.46 -22.99
N LEU A 172 -12.18 46.86 -22.41
CA LEU A 172 -12.02 45.41 -22.33
C LEU A 172 -12.00 44.93 -20.87
N ALA A 173 -12.83 43.92 -20.59
CA ALA A 173 -13.07 43.42 -19.24
C ALA A 173 -11.83 42.76 -18.60
N GLY A 174 -11.75 42.83 -17.27
CA GLY A 174 -10.63 42.27 -16.50
C GLY A 174 -10.47 40.76 -16.71
N VAL A 175 -9.36 40.36 -17.34
CA VAL A 175 -9.16 38.97 -17.78
C VAL A 175 -8.54 38.12 -16.68
N ASP A 176 -9.24 37.08 -16.23
CA ASP A 176 -8.67 36.01 -15.40
C ASP A 176 -7.45 35.39 -16.12
N ALA A 177 -6.31 35.34 -15.43
CA ALA A 177 -5.07 34.75 -15.94
C ALA A 177 -5.26 33.28 -16.39
N SER A 178 -6.19 32.54 -15.77
CA SER A 178 -6.54 31.17 -16.17
C SER A 178 -7.33 31.11 -17.49
N ALA A 179 -8.23 32.07 -17.72
CA ALA A 179 -9.00 32.19 -18.97
C ALA A 179 -8.11 32.63 -20.14
N ALA A 180 -7.19 33.56 -19.92
CA ALA A 180 -6.21 33.99 -20.92
C ALA A 180 -5.26 32.85 -21.35
N TRP A 181 -4.91 31.96 -20.42
CA TRP A 181 -3.97 30.85 -20.67
C TRP A 181 -4.62 29.64 -21.34
N ALA A 182 -5.93 29.42 -21.16
CA ALA A 182 -6.66 28.32 -21.78
C ALA A 182 -6.51 28.25 -23.32
N LYS A 183 -6.37 29.41 -24.00
CA LYS A 183 -6.12 29.52 -25.45
C LYS A 183 -4.71 29.08 -25.89
N ALA A 184 -3.76 28.96 -24.98
CA ALA A 184 -2.35 28.64 -25.27
C ALA A 184 -1.97 27.17 -24.99
N SER A 185 -2.90 26.36 -24.48
CA SER A 185 -2.66 24.94 -24.12
C SER A 185 -3.04 23.99 -25.27
N SER A 186 -2.21 23.93 -26.31
CA SER A 186 -2.49 23.17 -27.54
C SER A 186 -2.18 21.66 -27.44
N ARG A 187 -2.71 20.98 -26.41
CA ARG A 187 -2.65 19.50 -26.26
C ARG A 187 -3.94 18.95 -25.62
N SER A 188 -4.70 18.21 -26.43
CA SER A 188 -5.82 17.29 -26.11
C SER A 188 -6.53 17.48 -24.76
N GLY A 189 -7.77 18.00 -24.77
CA GLY A 189 -8.67 17.90 -23.63
C GLY A 189 -9.13 16.46 -23.38
N GLU A 190 -9.42 15.77 -24.48
CA GLU A 190 -9.90 14.38 -24.63
C GLU A 190 -9.25 13.34 -23.68
N ALA A 191 -9.97 12.92 -22.64
CA ALA A 191 -9.56 11.91 -21.67
C ALA A 191 -10.75 11.01 -21.23
N ASP A 192 -10.51 9.93 -20.51
CA ASP A 192 -11.58 9.05 -19.99
C ASP A 192 -12.31 9.62 -18.75
N TRP A 193 -13.40 8.94 -18.35
CA TRP A 193 -14.24 9.31 -17.21
C TRP A 193 -13.46 9.34 -15.89
N GLU A 194 -12.54 8.38 -15.69
CA GLU A 194 -11.65 8.27 -14.55
C GLU A 194 -10.69 9.45 -14.46
N THR A 195 -9.97 9.75 -15.54
CA THR A 195 -9.03 10.87 -15.61
C THR A 195 -9.75 12.20 -15.39
N TRP A 196 -10.95 12.39 -15.94
CA TRP A 196 -11.72 13.61 -15.69
C TRP A 196 -12.26 13.71 -14.26
N HIS A 197 -12.66 12.59 -13.65
CA HIS A 197 -13.00 12.51 -12.23
C HIS A 197 -11.80 12.93 -11.35
N GLU A 198 -10.59 12.43 -11.63
CA GLU A 198 -9.37 12.77 -10.88
C GLU A 198 -8.91 14.22 -11.12
N ARG A 199 -8.95 14.72 -12.37
CA ARG A 199 -8.68 16.13 -12.72
C ARG A 199 -9.64 17.11 -12.03
N LEU A 200 -10.91 16.73 -11.88
CA LEU A 200 -11.94 17.51 -11.18
C LEU A 200 -12.01 17.16 -9.67
N CYS A 201 -10.87 16.89 -9.04
CA CYS A 201 -10.74 16.68 -7.58
C CYS A 201 -11.71 15.63 -7.01
N HIS A 202 -11.92 14.56 -7.77
CA HIS A 202 -12.84 13.47 -7.46
C HIS A 202 -14.30 13.93 -7.28
N VAL A 203 -14.79 14.82 -8.14
CA VAL A 203 -16.23 15.14 -8.24
C VAL A 203 -17.02 13.88 -8.62
N ASN A 204 -18.17 13.65 -7.98
CA ASN A 204 -18.90 12.39 -8.14
C ASN A 204 -19.38 12.17 -9.59
N PHE A 205 -19.49 10.90 -10.00
CA PHE A 205 -19.80 10.55 -11.40
C PHE A 205 -21.16 11.10 -11.89
N PRO A 206 -22.26 11.12 -11.11
CA PRO A 206 -23.51 11.78 -11.53
C PRO A 206 -23.34 13.27 -11.84
N MET A 207 -22.56 14.00 -11.04
CA MET A 207 -22.25 15.40 -11.28
C MET A 207 -21.37 15.58 -12.53
N LEU A 208 -20.42 14.66 -12.77
CA LEU A 208 -19.60 14.67 -13.98
C LEU A 208 -20.43 14.36 -15.24
N GLN A 209 -21.29 13.35 -15.21
CA GLN A 209 -22.27 13.04 -16.27
C GLN A 209 -23.12 14.27 -16.61
N LYS A 210 -23.64 14.97 -15.58
CA LYS A 210 -24.42 16.20 -15.76
C LYS A 210 -23.60 17.32 -16.41
N LEU A 211 -22.38 17.59 -15.93
CA LEU A 211 -21.50 18.62 -16.50
C LEU A 211 -21.14 18.35 -17.98
N VAL A 212 -21.01 17.08 -18.37
CA VAL A 212 -20.80 16.66 -19.77
C VAL A 212 -22.08 16.85 -20.60
N LYS A 213 -23.23 16.36 -20.11
CA LYS A 213 -24.53 16.45 -20.79
C LYS A 213 -25.00 17.89 -20.99
N ASP A 214 -24.82 18.73 -19.98
CA ASP A 214 -25.25 20.13 -19.98
C ASP A 214 -24.25 21.05 -20.72
N GLY A 215 -23.20 20.51 -21.34
CA GLY A 215 -22.22 21.23 -22.18
C GLY A 215 -21.48 22.39 -21.49
N SER A 216 -21.56 22.48 -20.16
CA SER A 216 -21.39 23.75 -19.43
C SER A 216 -19.94 24.13 -19.10
N LEU A 217 -18.95 23.29 -19.48
CA LEU A 217 -17.52 23.51 -19.22
C LEU A 217 -16.69 23.42 -20.51
N LYS A 218 -15.88 24.45 -20.77
CA LYS A 218 -15.10 24.52 -22.02
C LYS A 218 -13.86 23.63 -21.95
N GLY A 219 -13.76 22.69 -22.89
CA GLY A 219 -12.66 21.71 -22.98
C GLY A 219 -12.82 20.48 -22.08
N LEU A 220 -14.05 20.15 -21.68
CA LEU A 220 -14.41 18.88 -21.04
C LEU A 220 -14.78 17.84 -22.13
N GLU A 221 -13.79 17.10 -22.61
CA GLU A 221 -13.93 16.13 -23.71
C GLU A 221 -13.72 14.71 -23.18
N VAL A 222 -14.74 13.83 -23.25
CA VAL A 222 -14.71 12.50 -22.62
C VAL A 222 -14.68 11.37 -23.65
N LYS A 223 -13.86 10.33 -23.38
CA LYS A 223 -13.70 9.14 -24.21
C LYS A 223 -14.70 8.03 -23.86
N GLY A 224 -15.29 7.45 -24.91
CA GLY A 224 -16.20 6.31 -24.82
C GLY A 224 -17.66 6.68 -24.57
N GLY A 225 -18.51 5.66 -24.44
CA GLY A 225 -19.93 5.84 -24.15
C GLY A 225 -20.22 6.39 -22.76
N VAL A 226 -21.47 6.70 -22.48
CA VAL A 226 -21.91 7.17 -21.16
C VAL A 226 -21.73 6.06 -20.12
N LYS A 227 -20.83 6.27 -19.17
CA LYS A 227 -20.57 5.32 -18.08
C LYS A 227 -21.59 5.54 -16.97
N GLU A 228 -22.60 4.68 -16.87
CA GLU A 228 -23.75 4.85 -15.97
C GLU A 228 -23.38 4.91 -14.48
N SER A 229 -22.35 4.16 -14.05
CA SER A 229 -21.80 4.27 -12.69
C SER A 229 -20.29 4.06 -12.63
N GLY A 230 -19.65 4.68 -11.64
CA GLY A 230 -18.21 4.58 -11.38
C GLY A 230 -17.91 4.57 -9.89
N SER A 231 -17.09 3.62 -9.44
CA SER A 231 -16.65 3.49 -8.05
C SER A 231 -15.16 3.81 -7.93
N CYS A 232 -14.83 5.02 -7.46
CA CYS A 232 -13.45 5.37 -7.08
C CYS A 232 -13.19 4.93 -5.62
N PRO A 233 -12.24 4.01 -5.34
CA PRO A 233 -11.97 3.55 -3.97
C PRO A 233 -11.64 4.69 -3.01
N THR A 234 -10.79 5.63 -3.43
CA THR A 234 -10.42 6.80 -2.60
C THR A 234 -11.62 7.67 -2.22
N CYS A 235 -12.62 7.81 -3.09
CA CYS A 235 -13.86 8.51 -2.73
C CYS A 235 -14.65 7.80 -1.62
N LEU A 236 -14.71 6.47 -1.67
CA LEU A 236 -15.43 5.65 -0.70
C LEU A 236 -14.72 5.68 0.67
N GLU A 237 -13.41 5.85 0.67
CA GLU A 237 -12.58 5.99 1.87
C GLU A 237 -12.67 7.39 2.52
N THR A 238 -12.77 8.47 1.72
CA THR A 238 -12.59 9.86 2.24
C THR A 238 -13.81 10.77 2.20
N LYS A 239 -14.86 10.46 1.41
CA LYS A 239 -16.02 11.33 1.17
C LYS A 239 -17.36 10.77 1.69
N PHE A 240 -17.31 9.92 2.72
CA PHE A 240 -18.50 9.32 3.33
C PHE A 240 -19.15 10.30 4.35
N SER A 241 -20.31 10.87 4.01
CA SER A 241 -21.00 11.88 4.83
C SER A 241 -22.51 11.61 4.94
N LYS A 242 -23.12 11.90 6.09
CA LYS A 242 -24.58 11.84 6.29
C LYS A 242 -25.33 12.84 5.37
N PHE A 243 -26.58 12.52 5.04
CA PHE A 243 -27.48 13.34 4.22
C PHE A 243 -27.74 14.74 4.81
N PRO A 244 -28.04 15.76 3.97
CA PRO A 244 -28.20 17.14 4.41
C PRO A 244 -29.54 17.43 5.10
N PHE A 245 -29.54 18.44 5.97
CA PHE A 245 -30.74 19.11 6.48
C PHE A 245 -31.08 20.34 5.63
N ASN A 246 -32.38 20.62 5.47
CA ASN A 246 -32.85 21.83 4.81
C ASN A 246 -32.69 23.06 5.72
N SER A 247 -32.18 24.18 5.18
CA SER A 247 -32.09 25.47 5.89
C SER A 247 -33.06 26.48 5.27
N ALA A 248 -33.98 27.00 6.08
CA ALA A 248 -35.18 27.72 5.63
C ALA A 248 -34.96 29.20 5.22
N THR A 249 -33.80 29.55 4.67
CA THR A 249 -33.47 30.92 4.22
C THR A 249 -32.99 30.94 2.77
N GLY A 250 -33.65 31.75 1.94
CA GLY A 250 -33.28 31.95 0.55
C GLY A 250 -31.96 32.73 0.38
N PRO A 251 -31.22 32.50 -0.71
CA PRO A 251 -29.93 33.14 -0.95
C PRO A 251 -30.07 34.64 -1.24
N ALA A 252 -28.99 35.39 -0.99
CA ALA A 252 -28.86 36.80 -1.31
C ALA A 252 -29.10 37.08 -2.81
N LYS A 253 -29.62 38.27 -3.13
CA LYS A 253 -30.09 38.61 -4.49
C LYS A 253 -29.00 39.04 -5.48
N THR A 254 -27.81 39.45 -5.02
CA THR A 254 -26.67 39.88 -5.86
C THR A 254 -25.33 39.42 -5.24
N PRO A 255 -24.24 39.30 -6.02
CA PRO A 255 -22.91 39.08 -5.47
C PRO A 255 -22.55 40.12 -4.39
N LEU A 256 -21.76 39.69 -3.41
CA LEU A 256 -21.25 40.47 -2.28
C LEU A 256 -22.32 41.13 -1.37
N ALA A 257 -23.60 40.82 -1.57
CA ALA A 257 -24.66 41.29 -0.68
C ALA A 257 -24.63 40.60 0.70
N LEU A 258 -24.18 39.35 0.77
CA LEU A 258 -23.87 38.62 2.00
C LEU A 258 -22.68 37.69 1.75
N VAL A 259 -21.69 37.74 2.64
CA VAL A 259 -20.46 36.94 2.55
C VAL A 259 -20.23 36.24 3.89
N HIS A 260 -20.05 34.93 3.86
CA HIS A 260 -19.76 34.11 5.03
C HIS A 260 -18.25 33.92 5.19
N MET A 261 -17.75 34.00 6.43
CA MET A 261 -16.34 33.83 6.80
C MET A 261 -16.21 32.89 8.01
N ASP A 262 -15.19 32.05 8.03
CA ASP A 262 -14.88 31.11 9.12
C ASP A 262 -13.39 30.73 9.09
N VAL A 263 -12.77 30.50 10.26
CA VAL A 263 -11.32 30.26 10.40
C VAL A 263 -11.05 28.90 11.03
N VAL A 264 -10.46 28.02 10.22
CA VAL A 264 -10.21 26.62 10.58
C VAL A 264 -8.77 26.42 11.03
N GLY A 265 -8.57 25.91 12.24
CA GLY A 265 -7.28 25.49 12.77
C GLY A 265 -7.22 25.53 14.31
N PRO A 266 -6.06 25.23 14.92
CA PRO A 266 -4.78 24.94 14.27
C PRO A 266 -4.71 23.52 13.67
N THR A 267 -4.03 23.36 12.54
CA THR A 267 -3.70 22.05 11.97
C THR A 267 -2.55 21.39 12.75
N ARG A 268 -2.65 20.06 12.98
CA ARG A 268 -1.63 19.29 13.73
C ARG A 268 -0.24 19.39 13.10
N ALA A 269 -0.15 19.34 11.77
CA ALA A 269 1.05 19.65 11.02
C ALA A 269 0.97 21.08 10.43
N PRO A 270 2.05 21.88 10.50
CA PRO A 270 2.15 23.09 9.68
C PRO A 270 2.24 22.71 8.20
N SER A 271 1.82 23.63 7.34
CA SER A 271 2.04 23.51 5.89
C SER A 271 3.49 23.74 5.50
N LEU A 272 3.85 23.44 4.24
CA LEU A 272 5.16 23.78 3.66
C LEU A 272 5.53 25.28 3.74
N SER A 273 4.54 26.18 3.90
CA SER A 273 4.76 27.62 4.12
C SER A 273 4.63 28.05 5.59
N GLY A 274 4.74 27.11 6.54
CA GLY A 274 4.63 27.36 7.98
C GLY A 274 3.20 27.55 8.51
N SER A 275 2.25 27.85 7.64
CA SER A 275 0.85 28.16 7.97
C SER A 275 0.14 27.04 8.73
N ARG A 276 -0.73 27.42 9.68
CA ARG A 276 -1.41 26.52 10.64
C ARG A 276 -2.93 26.70 10.69
N TYR A 277 -3.46 27.77 10.12
CA TYR A 277 -4.89 28.05 10.03
C TYR A 277 -5.24 28.30 8.55
N PHE A 278 -6.52 28.23 8.20
CA PHE A 278 -7.01 28.84 6.97
C PHE A 278 -8.34 29.55 7.20
N LEU A 279 -8.45 30.74 6.63
CA LEU A 279 -9.69 31.48 6.49
C LEU A 279 -10.40 31.02 5.22
N THR A 280 -11.65 30.61 5.36
CA THR A 280 -12.57 30.34 4.25
C THR A 280 -13.53 31.50 4.11
N ILE A 281 -13.72 31.97 2.88
CA ILE A 281 -14.66 33.04 2.53
C ILE A 281 -15.61 32.49 1.46
N VAL A 282 -16.92 32.65 1.65
CA VAL A 282 -17.96 32.17 0.72
C VAL A 282 -18.96 33.28 0.42
N ASP A 283 -19.13 33.63 -0.86
CA ASP A 283 -20.20 34.53 -1.30
C ASP A 283 -21.56 33.81 -1.29
N ASP A 284 -22.58 34.38 -0.64
CA ASP A 284 -23.86 33.69 -0.46
C ASP A 284 -24.68 33.56 -1.76
N HIS A 285 -24.58 34.55 -2.65
CA HIS A 285 -25.30 34.57 -3.92
C HIS A 285 -24.72 33.58 -4.94
N THR A 286 -23.41 33.64 -5.19
CA THR A 286 -22.76 32.83 -6.23
C THR A 286 -22.32 31.45 -5.74
N ARG A 287 -22.09 31.28 -4.43
CA ARG A 287 -21.33 30.18 -3.81
C ARG A 287 -19.87 30.08 -4.28
N ALA A 288 -19.30 31.17 -4.77
CA ALA A 288 -17.86 31.26 -4.95
C ALA A 288 -17.14 31.20 -3.59
N VAL A 289 -16.08 30.39 -3.51
CA VAL A 289 -15.28 30.16 -2.30
C VAL A 289 -13.81 30.52 -2.52
N TRP A 290 -13.20 31.14 -1.52
CA TRP A 290 -11.77 31.44 -1.45
C TRP A 290 -11.18 30.88 -0.15
N VAL A 291 -9.91 30.46 -0.21
CA VAL A 291 -9.18 29.88 0.93
C VAL A 291 -7.83 30.58 1.10
N TYR A 292 -7.65 31.23 2.24
CA TYR A 292 -6.45 31.98 2.61
C TYR A 292 -5.72 31.24 3.75
N PRO A 293 -4.54 30.65 3.52
CA PRO A 293 -3.74 30.07 4.60
C PRO A 293 -3.14 31.18 5.45
N LEU A 294 -3.16 30.99 6.77
CA LEU A 294 -2.67 31.95 7.76
C LEU A 294 -1.68 31.25 8.72
N ASN A 295 -0.69 31.98 9.19
CA ASN A 295 0.25 31.52 10.21
C ASN A 295 -0.36 31.69 11.62
N SER A 296 -1.12 32.76 11.82
CA SER A 296 -1.85 33.12 13.04
C SER A 296 -3.26 33.63 12.74
N LYS A 297 -4.17 33.56 13.73
CA LYS A 297 -5.52 34.14 13.64
C LYS A 297 -5.52 35.68 13.46
N GLY A 298 -4.45 36.38 13.83
CA GLY A 298 -4.35 37.84 13.67
C GLY A 298 -4.24 38.32 12.22
N GLU A 299 -3.86 37.44 11.28
CA GLU A 299 -3.73 37.79 9.86
C GLU A 299 -5.07 37.96 9.13
N VAL A 300 -6.20 37.54 9.74
CA VAL A 300 -7.55 37.60 9.15
C VAL A 300 -7.89 39.01 8.66
N ALA A 301 -7.64 40.04 9.46
CA ALA A 301 -7.94 41.41 9.10
C ALA A 301 -7.15 41.88 7.85
N ALA A 302 -5.88 41.49 7.74
CA ALA A 302 -5.07 41.79 6.57
C ALA A 302 -5.55 41.01 5.32
N ALA A 303 -5.77 39.70 5.45
CA ALA A 303 -6.22 38.83 4.36
C ALA A 303 -7.58 39.28 3.80
N VAL A 304 -8.53 39.65 4.66
CA VAL A 304 -9.85 40.14 4.23
C VAL A 304 -9.76 41.56 3.66
N LEU A 305 -9.27 42.53 4.43
CA LEU A 305 -9.44 43.95 4.13
C LEU A 305 -8.43 44.49 3.11
N LYS A 306 -7.21 43.94 3.10
CA LYS A 306 -6.10 44.40 2.23
C LYS A 306 -5.95 43.56 0.97
N GLU A 307 -6.23 42.25 1.03
CA GLU A 307 -6.07 41.35 -0.13
C GLU A 307 -7.40 40.95 -0.80
N TRP A 308 -8.30 40.25 -0.09
CA TRP A 308 -9.50 39.65 -0.70
C TRP A 308 -10.54 40.69 -1.11
N MET A 309 -10.97 41.57 -0.19
CA MET A 309 -12.10 42.49 -0.42
C MET A 309 -11.85 43.47 -1.58
N PRO A 310 -10.68 44.16 -1.69
CA PRO A 310 -10.43 45.07 -2.81
C PRO A 310 -10.38 44.35 -4.16
N ARG A 311 -9.93 43.09 -4.16
CA ARG A 311 -9.88 42.23 -5.35
C ARG A 311 -11.27 41.75 -5.75
N ALA A 312 -12.03 41.16 -4.83
CA ALA A 312 -13.36 40.61 -5.09
C ALA A 312 -14.33 41.67 -5.62
N GLN A 313 -14.32 42.87 -5.03
CA GLN A 313 -15.14 43.99 -5.49
C GLN A 313 -14.74 44.48 -6.90
N ARG A 314 -13.46 44.43 -7.25
CA ARG A 314 -12.96 44.79 -8.58
C ARG A 314 -13.29 43.73 -9.64
N GLU A 315 -13.31 42.45 -9.26
CA GLU A 315 -13.61 41.34 -10.18
C GLU A 315 -15.09 41.27 -10.57
N CYS A 316 -16.02 41.45 -9.62
CA CYS A 316 -17.47 41.34 -9.88
C CYS A 316 -18.20 42.68 -10.05
N GLY A 317 -17.56 43.81 -9.74
CA GLY A 317 -18.16 45.16 -9.82
C GLY A 317 -19.10 45.54 -8.66
N TYR A 318 -19.45 44.61 -7.77
CA TYR A 318 -20.27 44.87 -6.58
C TYR A 318 -19.41 45.31 -5.38
N LYS A 319 -20.05 45.97 -4.40
CA LYS A 319 -19.43 46.27 -3.09
C LYS A 319 -19.89 45.24 -2.05
N VAL A 320 -19.01 44.87 -1.11
CA VAL A 320 -19.41 44.09 0.08
C VAL A 320 -20.42 44.91 0.88
N LYS A 321 -21.58 44.32 1.18
CA LYS A 321 -22.62 44.95 2.02
C LYS A 321 -22.68 44.36 3.41
N VAL A 322 -22.65 43.03 3.50
CA VAL A 322 -22.74 42.29 4.77
C VAL A 322 -21.67 41.20 4.82
N ILE A 323 -20.91 41.16 5.91
CA ILE A 323 -20.06 40.03 6.29
C ILE A 323 -20.73 39.31 7.46
N ARG A 324 -20.80 37.98 7.41
CA ARG A 324 -21.18 37.12 8.53
C ARG A 324 -20.01 36.23 8.94
N SER A 325 -19.69 36.23 10.23
CA SER A 325 -18.67 35.37 10.82
C SER A 325 -19.20 34.72 12.09
N ASP A 326 -18.42 33.80 12.66
CA ASP A 326 -18.61 33.41 14.06
C ASP A 326 -18.22 34.57 15.00
N ASN A 327 -18.41 34.34 16.31
CA ASN A 327 -18.01 35.27 17.37
C ASN A 327 -16.50 35.11 17.75
N GLY A 328 -15.66 34.82 16.76
CA GLY A 328 -14.22 34.62 16.92
C GLY A 328 -13.47 35.95 17.12
N GLY A 329 -12.51 35.97 18.06
CA GLY A 329 -11.76 37.19 18.41
C GLY A 329 -10.99 37.82 17.24
N GLU A 330 -10.62 37.03 16.23
CA GLU A 330 -10.05 37.51 14.97
C GLU A 330 -10.97 38.44 14.15
N PHE A 331 -12.28 38.33 14.32
CA PHE A 331 -13.28 39.16 13.63
C PHE A 331 -13.77 40.33 14.49
N ILE A 332 -13.47 40.35 15.80
CA ILE A 332 -13.93 41.36 16.77
C ILE A 332 -12.82 42.37 17.10
N GLY A 333 -11.64 42.24 16.48
CA GLY A 333 -10.53 43.19 16.64
C GLY A 333 -10.89 44.60 16.18
N ALA A 334 -10.46 45.62 16.94
CA ALA A 334 -10.80 47.03 16.70
C ALA A 334 -10.44 47.51 15.28
N ASP A 335 -9.30 47.08 14.74
CA ASP A 335 -8.88 47.37 13.36
C ASP A 335 -9.87 46.82 12.31
N PHE A 336 -10.46 45.65 12.57
CA PHE A 336 -11.39 45.00 11.66
C PHE A 336 -12.77 45.67 11.72
N GLU A 337 -13.35 45.79 12.92
CA GLU A 337 -14.63 46.48 13.10
C GLU A 337 -14.55 47.95 12.66
N GLY A 338 -13.46 48.65 12.97
CA GLY A 338 -13.26 50.05 12.60
C GLY A 338 -13.22 50.25 11.09
N GLU A 339 -12.48 49.40 10.36
CA GLU A 339 -12.40 49.48 8.91
C GLU A 339 -13.69 49.03 8.21
N LEU A 340 -14.44 48.07 8.77
CA LEU A 340 -15.78 47.71 8.26
C LEU A 340 -16.78 48.86 8.47
N LYS A 341 -16.83 49.46 9.67
CA LYS A 341 -17.67 50.63 9.98
C LYS A 341 -17.32 51.81 9.07
N ARG A 342 -16.03 52.10 8.86
CA ARG A 342 -15.55 53.15 7.94
C ARG A 342 -15.94 52.91 6.47
N LYS A 343 -16.09 51.66 6.05
CA LYS A 343 -16.59 51.30 4.69
C LYS A 343 -18.12 51.21 4.60
N GLY A 344 -18.85 51.34 5.71
CA GLY A 344 -20.31 51.15 5.77
C GLY A 344 -20.74 49.69 5.58
N ILE A 345 -19.89 48.73 5.94
CA ILE A 345 -20.16 47.29 5.82
C ILE A 345 -20.79 46.79 7.11
N GLN A 346 -21.97 46.16 7.02
CA GLN A 346 -22.60 45.52 8.17
C GLN A 346 -21.85 44.23 8.52
N HIS A 347 -21.49 44.08 9.80
CA HIS A 347 -20.95 42.83 10.33
C HIS A 347 -22.03 42.11 11.14
N GLN A 348 -22.27 40.84 10.82
CA GLN A 348 -23.21 39.96 11.50
C GLN A 348 -22.41 38.85 12.20
N LEU A 349 -22.26 38.96 13.53
CA LEU A 349 -21.71 37.88 14.35
C LEU A 349 -22.81 36.83 14.59
N THR A 350 -22.47 35.53 14.56
CA THR A 350 -23.40 34.51 15.07
C THR A 350 -23.62 34.66 16.56
N VAL A 351 -24.85 34.45 17.02
CA VAL A 351 -25.15 34.33 18.46
C VAL A 351 -24.30 33.19 19.06
N PRO A 352 -23.64 33.39 20.22
CA PRO A 352 -22.91 32.32 20.91
C PRO A 352 -23.74 31.04 21.05
N TYR A 353 -23.07 29.89 20.97
CA TYR A 353 -23.68 28.55 20.97
C TYR A 353 -24.60 28.21 19.77
N ASN A 354 -24.82 29.13 18.82
CA ASN A 354 -25.63 28.89 17.60
C ASN A 354 -24.79 28.92 16.29
N PRO A 355 -23.76 28.05 16.12
CA PRO A 355 -22.88 28.07 14.94
C PRO A 355 -23.62 27.84 13.62
N GLN A 356 -24.78 27.17 13.68
CA GLN A 356 -25.70 26.91 12.56
C GLN A 356 -26.05 28.20 11.76
N GLN A 357 -26.02 29.38 12.39
CA GLN A 357 -26.25 30.67 11.73
C GLN A 357 -25.20 31.03 10.66
N ASN A 358 -24.01 30.42 10.73
CA ASN A 358 -22.94 30.50 9.72
C ASN A 358 -22.73 29.17 8.97
N GLY A 359 -23.70 28.25 9.00
CA GLY A 359 -23.60 26.90 8.43
C GLY A 359 -23.29 26.82 6.92
N VAL A 360 -23.30 27.95 6.20
CA VAL A 360 -22.74 28.06 4.84
C VAL A 360 -21.23 27.82 4.85
N ALA A 361 -20.49 28.58 5.66
CA ALA A 361 -19.03 28.45 5.73
C ALA A 361 -18.62 27.10 6.32
N GLU A 362 -19.33 26.63 7.37
CA GLU A 362 -19.12 25.32 7.99
C GLU A 362 -19.24 24.15 6.97
N ARG A 363 -20.32 24.16 6.15
CA ARG A 363 -20.51 23.15 5.08
C ARG A 363 -19.41 23.21 4.02
N PHE A 364 -18.93 24.41 3.67
CA PHE A 364 -17.78 24.57 2.77
C PHE A 364 -16.48 24.08 3.42
N ASN A 365 -16.25 24.34 4.71
CA ASN A 365 -15.08 23.88 5.44
C ASN A 365 -15.00 22.36 5.53
N ARG A 366 -16.11 21.68 5.82
CA ARG A 366 -16.18 20.20 5.73
C ARG A 366 -15.85 19.71 4.31
N THR A 367 -16.49 20.29 3.29
CA THR A 367 -16.27 19.96 1.87
C THR A 367 -14.81 20.13 1.43
N LEU A 368 -14.16 21.21 1.89
CA LEU A 368 -12.76 21.54 1.60
C LEU A 368 -11.81 20.55 2.27
N GLN A 369 -12.04 20.22 3.56
CA GLN A 369 -11.24 19.25 4.30
C GLN A 369 -11.36 17.82 3.74
N GLU A 370 -12.57 17.38 3.40
CA GLU A 370 -12.82 16.07 2.77
C GLU A 370 -12.14 15.99 1.39
N GLY A 371 -12.26 17.05 0.59
CA GLY A 371 -11.54 17.19 -0.68
C GLY A 371 -10.03 17.09 -0.50
N ALA A 372 -9.45 17.86 0.43
CA ALA A 372 -8.01 17.88 0.66
C ALA A 372 -7.49 16.51 1.16
N ARG A 373 -8.19 15.85 2.08
CA ARG A 373 -7.89 14.47 2.51
C ARG A 373 -7.92 13.48 1.33
N THR A 374 -8.89 13.62 0.43
CA THR A 374 -8.97 12.81 -0.80
C THR A 374 -7.73 13.00 -1.68
N LEU A 375 -7.35 14.25 -1.95
CA LEU A 375 -6.22 14.56 -2.83
C LEU A 375 -4.87 14.07 -2.26
N LEU A 376 -4.63 14.28 -0.96
CA LEU A 376 -3.42 13.81 -0.29
C LEU A 376 -3.37 12.27 -0.26
N GLY A 377 -4.48 11.60 0.07
CA GLY A 377 -4.58 10.14 0.10
C GLY A 377 -4.42 9.48 -1.28
N ARG A 378 -5.01 10.07 -2.34
CA ARG A 378 -4.82 9.56 -3.72
C ARG A 378 -3.35 9.60 -4.11
N ALA A 379 -2.66 10.70 -3.80
CA ALA A 379 -1.26 10.94 -4.13
C ALA A 379 -0.25 10.21 -3.24
N GLY A 380 -0.63 9.94 -1.98
CA GLY A 380 0.30 9.56 -0.90
C GLY A 380 1.25 10.70 -0.49
N LEU A 381 0.79 11.95 -0.61
CA LEU A 381 1.52 13.12 -0.11
C LEU A 381 1.23 13.32 1.39
N PRO A 382 2.25 13.65 2.22
CA PRO A 382 2.08 13.84 3.65
C PRO A 382 1.35 15.15 4.00
N ASP A 383 0.88 15.27 5.25
CA ASP A 383 0.08 16.40 5.73
C ASP A 383 0.55 17.81 5.28
N PRO A 384 1.84 18.20 5.29
CA PRO A 384 2.27 19.58 4.98
C PRO A 384 1.85 20.14 3.62
N PHE A 385 1.43 19.28 2.67
CA PHE A 385 0.89 19.66 1.37
C PHE A 385 -0.59 20.13 1.44
N TRP A 386 -1.21 20.17 2.63
CA TRP A 386 -2.64 20.47 2.82
C TRP A 386 -3.10 21.81 2.22
N VAL A 387 -2.27 22.86 2.27
CA VAL A 387 -2.60 24.18 1.68
C VAL A 387 -2.80 24.09 0.16
N SER A 388 -1.92 23.36 -0.54
CA SER A 388 -2.03 23.15 -1.99
C SER A 388 -3.27 22.33 -2.34
N ALA A 389 -3.56 21.30 -1.54
CA ALA A 389 -4.76 20.48 -1.71
C ALA A 389 -6.04 21.31 -1.52
N LEU A 390 -6.16 22.11 -0.45
CA LEU A 390 -7.32 23.00 -0.24
C LEU A 390 -7.51 24.00 -1.38
N ARG A 391 -6.43 24.64 -1.83
CA ARG A 391 -6.47 25.59 -2.96
C ARG A 391 -6.96 24.93 -4.24
N GLN A 392 -6.50 23.72 -4.55
CA GLN A 392 -6.94 22.96 -5.72
C GLN A 392 -8.41 22.51 -5.60
N VAL A 393 -8.91 22.15 -4.40
CA VAL A 393 -10.33 21.85 -4.19
C VAL A 393 -11.20 23.11 -4.37
N ALA A 394 -10.81 24.25 -3.80
CA ALA A 394 -11.53 25.52 -3.97
C ALA A 394 -11.60 25.97 -5.44
N LEU A 395 -10.46 25.88 -6.15
CA LEU A 395 -10.34 26.19 -7.59
C LEU A 395 -11.35 25.40 -8.44
N VAL A 396 -11.51 24.11 -8.15
CA VAL A 396 -12.47 23.21 -8.84
C VAL A 396 -13.89 23.43 -8.35
N LYS A 397 -14.13 23.65 -7.05
CA LYS A 397 -15.48 23.93 -6.50
C LYS A 397 -16.12 25.16 -7.13
N ASN A 398 -15.34 26.19 -7.45
CA ASN A 398 -15.83 27.35 -8.20
C ASN A 398 -16.17 27.03 -9.67
N ARG A 399 -15.63 25.96 -10.25
CA ARG A 399 -15.73 25.57 -11.67
C ARG A 399 -16.64 24.35 -11.92
N VAL A 400 -17.42 23.92 -10.93
CA VAL A 400 -18.45 22.87 -11.10
C VAL A 400 -19.79 23.36 -10.57
N LEU A 401 -20.87 22.63 -10.84
CA LEU A 401 -22.21 22.98 -10.35
C LEU A 401 -22.25 23.00 -8.81
N ALA A 402 -22.92 24.01 -8.28
CA ALA A 402 -23.27 24.17 -6.87
C ALA A 402 -24.77 24.44 -6.74
N THR A 403 -25.40 23.81 -5.75
CA THR A 403 -26.82 23.96 -5.42
C THR A 403 -27.01 25.15 -4.48
N VAL A 404 -27.99 26.02 -4.77
CA VAL A 404 -28.21 27.32 -4.10
C VAL A 404 -29.71 27.58 -3.94
N GLY A 405 -30.25 27.18 -2.78
CA GLY A 405 -31.70 26.94 -2.68
C GLY A 405 -32.10 25.85 -3.68
N ASP A 406 -33.25 26.02 -4.33
CA ASP A 406 -33.81 25.04 -5.29
C ASP A 406 -33.22 25.16 -6.71
N LYS A 407 -32.08 25.84 -6.87
CA LYS A 407 -31.45 26.14 -8.17
C LYS A 407 -29.99 25.70 -8.19
N GLU A 408 -29.45 25.44 -9.38
CA GLU A 408 -28.05 25.06 -9.55
C GLU A 408 -27.35 25.94 -10.60
N TRP A 409 -26.06 26.21 -10.37
CA TRP A 409 -25.19 26.88 -11.33
C TRP A 409 -23.71 26.68 -10.99
N ILE A 410 -22.83 26.96 -11.95
CA ILE A 410 -21.37 27.02 -11.71
C ILE A 410 -21.03 28.39 -11.09
N PRO A 411 -20.41 28.47 -9.90
CA PRO A 411 -20.10 29.75 -9.25
C PRO A 411 -19.29 30.72 -10.11
N TYR A 412 -18.29 30.22 -10.85
CA TYR A 412 -17.48 31.00 -11.78
C TYR A 412 -18.33 31.71 -12.85
N VAL A 413 -19.40 31.06 -13.34
CA VAL A 413 -20.30 31.65 -14.35
C VAL A 413 -21.15 32.76 -13.73
N LYS A 414 -21.58 32.62 -12.48
CA LYS A 414 -22.30 33.69 -11.76
C LYS A 414 -21.39 34.83 -11.30
N TRP A 415 -20.09 34.59 -11.15
CA TRP A 415 -19.12 35.60 -10.70
C TRP A 415 -18.47 36.38 -11.85
N TYR A 416 -18.04 35.70 -12.92
CA TYR A 416 -17.35 36.29 -14.09
C TYR A 416 -18.22 36.32 -15.38
N GLY A 417 -19.51 36.01 -15.28
CA GLY A 417 -20.47 36.06 -16.40
C GLY A 417 -20.22 35.07 -17.55
N SER A 418 -19.23 34.19 -17.47
CA SER A 418 -18.74 33.38 -18.59
C SER A 418 -18.33 31.97 -18.19
N ALA A 419 -18.50 31.00 -19.11
CA ALA A 419 -18.18 29.59 -18.90
C ALA A 419 -16.65 29.38 -18.72
N PRO A 420 -16.20 28.79 -17.59
CA PRO A 420 -14.78 28.53 -17.38
C PRO A 420 -14.26 27.46 -18.36
N ALA A 421 -12.99 27.61 -18.73
CA ALA A 421 -12.23 26.52 -19.30
C ALA A 421 -11.69 25.61 -18.17
N VAL A 422 -11.62 24.31 -18.45
CA VAL A 422 -11.07 23.29 -17.53
C VAL A 422 -9.90 22.49 -18.12
N ASN A 423 -9.52 22.79 -19.37
CA ASN A 423 -8.45 22.10 -20.12
C ASN A 423 -7.05 22.19 -19.48
N MET A 424 -6.84 23.10 -18.52
CA MET A 424 -5.59 23.27 -17.78
C MET A 424 -5.48 22.42 -16.49
N LEU A 425 -6.58 21.81 -16.03
CA LEU A 425 -6.60 20.95 -14.84
C LEU A 425 -5.90 19.62 -15.11
N ARG A 426 -5.08 19.18 -14.16
CA ARG A 426 -4.34 17.90 -14.19
C ARG A 426 -4.50 17.18 -12.86
N ALA A 427 -4.34 15.86 -12.86
CA ALA A 427 -4.43 15.05 -11.64
C ALA A 427 -3.50 15.55 -10.52
N PHE A 428 -4.05 15.97 -9.38
CA PHE A 428 -3.25 16.44 -8.25
C PHE A 428 -2.41 15.29 -7.68
N GLY A 429 -1.12 15.53 -7.44
CA GLY A 429 -0.21 14.52 -6.92
C GLY A 429 0.37 13.57 -7.97
N CYS A 430 0.02 13.72 -9.25
CA CYS A 430 0.70 12.99 -10.32
C CYS A 430 2.15 13.47 -10.48
N MET A 431 2.99 12.58 -11.01
CA MET A 431 4.39 12.86 -11.32
C MET A 431 4.50 13.75 -12.55
N VAL A 432 5.49 14.64 -12.52
CA VAL A 432 5.82 15.53 -13.63
C VAL A 432 7.32 15.55 -13.91
N VAL A 433 7.65 15.92 -15.15
CA VAL A 433 8.99 16.38 -15.52
C VAL A 433 8.88 17.79 -16.07
N PHE A 434 9.57 18.75 -15.46
CA PHE A 434 9.52 20.17 -15.84
C PHE A 434 10.88 20.69 -16.31
N HIS A 435 10.88 21.65 -17.23
CA HIS A 435 12.11 22.21 -17.80
C HIS A 435 12.87 23.11 -16.81
N VAL A 436 14.21 22.98 -16.79
CA VAL A 436 15.12 23.84 -16.03
C VAL A 436 15.86 24.79 -16.99
N PRO A 437 15.77 26.13 -16.82
CA PRO A 437 16.47 27.11 -17.66
C PRO A 437 17.99 26.90 -17.73
N LYS A 438 18.62 27.38 -18.81
CA LYS A 438 20.07 27.19 -19.03
C LYS A 438 20.90 27.88 -17.95
N GLU A 439 20.46 29.04 -17.44
CA GLU A 439 21.14 29.76 -16.36
C GLU A 439 21.14 29.03 -15.01
N LYS A 440 20.35 27.94 -14.87
CA LYS A 440 20.14 27.20 -13.62
C LYS A 440 20.55 25.73 -13.70
N ARG A 441 21.42 25.39 -14.65
CA ARG A 441 21.99 24.05 -14.81
C ARG A 441 23.38 24.08 -15.45
N GLY A 442 24.25 23.15 -15.06
CA GLY A 442 25.57 22.96 -15.65
C GLY A 442 25.53 22.54 -17.12
N LYS A 443 26.65 22.69 -17.85
CA LYS A 443 26.75 22.37 -19.30
C LYS A 443 26.29 20.95 -19.66
N LEU A 444 26.47 19.98 -18.75
CA LEU A 444 26.12 18.56 -18.93
C LEU A 444 24.85 18.12 -18.19
N GLU A 445 24.21 18.99 -17.41
CA GLU A 445 23.03 18.60 -16.62
C GLU A 445 21.76 18.48 -17.46
N ALA A 446 20.92 17.48 -17.14
CA ALA A 446 19.66 17.22 -17.81
C ALA A 446 18.71 18.43 -17.78
N SER A 447 18.11 18.77 -18.93
CA SER A 447 17.23 19.94 -19.06
C SER A 447 15.83 19.76 -18.46
N GLY A 448 15.52 18.59 -17.89
CA GLY A 448 14.22 18.27 -17.30
C GLY A 448 14.40 17.63 -15.92
N ARG A 449 13.68 18.13 -14.92
CA ARG A 449 13.74 17.69 -13.53
C ARG A 449 12.42 17.10 -13.07
N TRP A 450 12.49 16.09 -12.21
CA TRP A 450 11.32 15.42 -11.64
C TRP A 450 10.64 16.25 -10.56
N GLY A 451 9.31 16.17 -10.51
CA GLY A 451 8.51 16.81 -9.49
C GLY A 451 7.12 16.19 -9.33
N VAL A 452 6.33 16.75 -8.42
CA VAL A 452 4.94 16.36 -8.16
C VAL A 452 4.01 17.53 -8.45
N HIS A 453 2.88 17.30 -9.14
CA HIS A 453 1.90 18.35 -9.43
C HIS A 453 1.06 18.74 -8.21
N LEU A 454 0.99 20.04 -7.89
CA LEU A 454 0.27 20.58 -6.72
C LEU A 454 -0.86 21.58 -7.07
N GLY A 455 -1.21 21.73 -8.34
CA GLY A 455 -2.26 22.66 -8.82
C GLY A 455 -1.72 23.82 -9.67
N ILE A 456 -2.53 24.86 -9.86
CA ILE A 456 -2.17 26.04 -10.67
C ILE A 456 -1.50 27.10 -9.79
N ALA A 457 -0.47 27.79 -10.32
CA ALA A 457 0.14 28.92 -9.62
C ALA A 457 -0.80 30.12 -9.57
N LYS A 458 -0.89 30.79 -8.41
CA LYS A 458 -1.83 31.89 -8.16
C LYS A 458 -1.53 33.14 -9.01
N ASP A 459 -0.25 33.49 -9.12
CA ASP A 459 0.20 34.79 -9.65
C ASP A 459 1.05 34.64 -10.93
N HIS A 460 1.10 33.45 -11.52
CA HIS A 460 1.89 33.12 -12.71
C HIS A 460 1.13 32.19 -13.67
N LYS A 461 1.38 32.32 -14.99
CA LYS A 461 0.80 31.44 -16.02
C LYS A 461 1.57 30.12 -16.13
N GLY A 462 1.44 29.28 -15.10
CA GLY A 462 2.09 27.97 -15.01
C GLY A 462 1.50 27.11 -13.87
N TRP A 463 2.02 25.89 -13.75
CA TRP A 463 1.61 24.96 -12.70
C TRP A 463 2.54 25.06 -11.48
N LEU A 464 1.96 24.91 -10.29
CA LEU A 464 2.67 24.79 -9.02
C LEU A 464 3.12 23.33 -8.83
N LEU A 465 4.41 23.15 -8.58
CA LEU A 465 5.07 21.85 -8.49
C LEU A 465 5.87 21.74 -7.18
N TRP A 466 6.05 20.52 -6.70
CA TRP A 466 7.11 20.18 -5.77
C TRP A 466 8.33 19.71 -6.56
N ASP A 467 9.46 20.42 -6.48
CA ASP A 467 10.75 19.94 -7.02
C ASP A 467 11.28 18.84 -6.09
N LEU A 468 11.46 17.63 -6.62
CA LEU A 468 11.91 16.47 -5.82
C LEU A 468 13.42 16.47 -5.56
N THR A 469 14.21 17.21 -6.36
CA THR A 469 15.66 17.38 -6.15
C THR A 469 15.93 18.48 -5.13
N THR A 470 15.30 19.65 -5.25
CA THR A 470 15.57 20.78 -4.35
C THR A 470 14.67 20.85 -3.13
N GLN A 471 13.66 19.97 -3.03
CA GLN A 471 12.64 19.93 -1.98
C GLN A 471 11.99 21.30 -1.72
N LYS A 472 11.59 21.99 -2.81
CA LYS A 472 11.02 23.34 -2.78
C LYS A 472 9.83 23.46 -3.72
N LEU A 473 8.89 24.34 -3.36
CA LEU A 473 7.80 24.73 -4.24
C LEU A 473 8.35 25.54 -5.42
N THR A 474 8.09 25.05 -6.64
CA THR A 474 8.56 25.65 -7.90
C THR A 474 7.37 25.88 -8.82
N VAL A 475 7.41 26.93 -9.63
CA VAL A 475 6.41 27.18 -10.67
C VAL A 475 7.06 27.00 -12.04
N SER A 476 6.42 26.25 -12.94
CA SER A 476 6.87 26.10 -14.32
C SER A 476 5.72 26.09 -15.32
N ARG A 477 6.00 26.63 -16.51
CA ARG A 477 5.11 26.58 -17.68
C ARG A 477 5.35 25.32 -18.52
N ASP A 478 6.58 24.82 -18.57
CA ASP A 478 6.99 23.77 -19.49
C ASP A 478 7.10 22.44 -18.76
N VAL A 479 5.95 21.76 -18.66
CA VAL A 479 5.72 20.59 -17.81
C VAL A 479 5.14 19.43 -18.63
N LYS A 480 5.72 18.24 -18.48
CA LYS A 480 5.13 16.96 -18.91
C LYS A 480 4.46 16.30 -17.72
N PHE A 481 3.21 15.87 -17.88
CA PHE A 481 2.43 15.19 -16.84
C PHE A 481 2.38 13.68 -17.11
N LEU A 482 2.50 12.89 -16.04
CA LEU A 482 2.30 11.45 -16.04
C LEU A 482 1.09 11.14 -15.16
N GLU A 483 -0.11 11.51 -15.62
CA GLU A 483 -1.34 11.45 -14.80
C GLU A 483 -1.69 10.03 -14.30
N SER A 484 -1.13 8.98 -14.92
CA SER A 484 -1.25 7.58 -14.50
C SER A 484 -0.28 7.15 -13.39
N LEU A 485 0.64 8.01 -12.95
CA LEU A 485 1.68 7.72 -11.97
C LEU A 485 1.68 8.82 -10.89
N TYR A 486 1.35 8.48 -9.64
CA TYR A 486 1.38 9.45 -8.54
C TYR A 486 2.63 9.24 -7.68
N TYR A 487 2.87 10.18 -6.78
CA TYR A 487 4.06 10.22 -5.94
C TYR A 487 4.29 8.91 -5.13
N LYS A 488 3.22 8.25 -4.65
CA LYS A 488 3.33 6.97 -3.94
C LYS A 488 3.79 5.82 -4.84
N GLU A 489 3.21 5.66 -6.03
CA GLU A 489 3.58 4.58 -6.95
C GLU A 489 5.00 4.83 -7.51
N TRP A 490 5.36 6.08 -7.79
CA TRP A 490 6.73 6.45 -8.16
C TRP A 490 7.73 6.17 -7.04
N LYS A 491 7.41 6.51 -5.78
CA LYS A 491 8.29 6.20 -4.64
C LYS A 491 8.47 4.69 -4.46
N GLN A 492 7.42 3.90 -4.67
CA GLN A 492 7.49 2.43 -4.67
C GLN A 492 8.30 1.85 -5.85
N GLN A 493 8.35 2.54 -7.00
CA GLN A 493 9.18 2.15 -8.15
C GLN A 493 10.65 2.55 -7.95
N GLN A 494 10.92 3.72 -7.38
CA GLN A 494 12.27 4.15 -6.97
C GLN A 494 12.87 3.17 -5.96
N GLN A 495 12.07 2.68 -5.01
CA GLN A 495 12.44 1.67 -4.02
C GLN A 495 12.50 0.22 -4.58
N LYS A 496 12.62 0.07 -5.91
CA LYS A 496 12.85 -1.22 -6.61
C LYS A 496 14.02 -1.16 -7.61
N LEU A 497 14.76 -0.05 -7.66
CA LEU A 497 15.99 0.06 -8.43
C LEU A 497 17.19 -0.26 -7.52
N PRO A 498 18.11 -1.16 -7.92
CA PRO A 498 19.30 -1.45 -7.12
C PRO A 498 20.28 -0.27 -7.16
N SER A 499 20.71 0.19 -5.98
CA SER A 499 21.66 1.28 -5.82
C SER A 499 23.10 0.79 -6.02
N THR A 500 23.69 1.01 -7.20
CA THR A 500 25.16 0.91 -7.37
C THR A 500 25.79 2.29 -7.11
N PRO A 501 26.60 2.47 -6.05
CA PRO A 501 27.18 3.77 -5.74
C PRO A 501 28.42 4.05 -6.60
N LEU A 502 28.35 5.09 -7.44
CA LEU A 502 29.54 5.77 -7.97
C LEU A 502 29.94 6.89 -7.00
N ILE A 503 31.19 6.86 -6.53
CA ILE A 503 31.72 7.77 -5.52
C ILE A 503 32.10 9.11 -6.15
N VAL A 504 31.55 10.21 -5.64
CA VAL A 504 32.20 11.54 -5.53
C VAL A 504 31.73 12.18 -4.22
N GLU A 505 32.62 12.88 -3.52
CA GLU A 505 32.44 13.36 -2.13
C GLU A 505 31.93 14.82 -2.05
N ALA A 506 31.24 15.16 -0.93
CA ALA A 506 31.45 16.36 -0.11
C ALA A 506 30.25 16.64 0.86
N ASP A 507 30.52 16.59 2.17
CA ASP A 507 30.03 17.39 3.31
C ASP A 507 28.53 17.84 3.34
N GLU A 508 27.71 17.39 4.31
CA GLU A 508 27.55 17.94 5.69
C GLU A 508 26.89 19.35 5.73
N VAL A 509 25.99 19.74 6.66
CA VAL A 509 26.00 19.55 8.12
C VAL A 509 24.57 19.38 8.70
N GLN A 510 24.41 18.32 9.51
CA GLN A 510 23.70 18.18 10.81
C GLN A 510 22.44 19.03 11.18
N HIS A 511 21.35 18.33 11.53
CA HIS A 511 20.72 18.22 12.88
C HIS A 511 20.85 19.37 13.92
N PRO A 512 19.90 19.59 14.88
CA PRO A 512 19.36 18.50 15.73
C PRO A 512 17.98 18.63 16.47
N SER A 513 17.50 17.48 17.00
CA SER A 513 16.90 17.31 18.36
C SER A 513 15.54 17.98 18.74
N ARG A 514 14.79 17.59 19.80
CA ARG A 514 14.83 16.44 20.76
C ARG A 514 13.41 16.23 21.41
N GLN A 515 13.11 14.99 21.87
CA GLN A 515 12.43 14.60 23.16
C GLN A 515 11.03 15.23 23.54
N VAL A 516 10.27 14.88 24.61
CA VAL A 516 10.17 13.72 25.55
C VAL A 516 8.75 13.68 26.19
N GLU A 517 8.23 12.47 26.45
CA GLU A 517 7.40 11.91 27.58
C GLU A 517 6.31 12.77 28.31
N VAL A 518 5.54 12.32 29.32
CA VAL A 518 5.37 11.00 30.01
C VAL A 518 3.88 10.70 30.33
N ALA A 519 3.60 9.66 31.11
CA ALA A 519 2.31 9.21 31.68
C ALA A 519 1.76 10.17 32.79
N VAL A 520 0.73 9.92 33.61
CA VAL A 520 0.04 8.69 34.10
C VAL A 520 -1.43 9.01 34.51
N SER A 521 -2.18 7.97 34.89
CA SER A 521 -3.01 7.84 36.12
C SER A 521 -4.44 8.39 36.31
N GLU A 522 -5.33 7.79 37.12
CA GLU A 522 -5.49 6.41 37.70
C GLU A 522 -7.03 6.09 37.88
N GLU A 523 -7.58 5.27 38.79
CA GLU A 523 -8.98 4.71 38.75
C GLU A 523 -10.11 5.43 39.58
N GLU A 524 -11.22 4.90 40.16
CA GLU A 524 -11.70 3.58 40.65
C GLU A 524 -13.27 3.50 40.73
N MET A 525 -13.88 2.28 40.72
CA MET A 525 -15.25 1.84 41.20
C MET A 525 -16.54 2.66 40.86
N SER A 526 -17.80 2.20 40.99
CA SER A 526 -18.53 0.90 41.03
C SER A 526 -20.03 1.24 40.71
N GLY A 527 -21.09 0.41 40.75
CA GLY A 527 -21.37 -1.00 41.04
C GLY A 527 -22.89 -1.20 41.32
N VAL A 528 -23.42 -2.44 41.24
CA VAL A 528 -24.77 -2.89 41.74
C VAL A 528 -26.03 -2.29 41.04
N THR A 529 -27.08 -3.01 40.61
CA THR A 529 -27.41 -4.46 40.35
C THR A 529 -28.38 -4.55 39.11
N GLU A 530 -29.55 -5.20 38.92
CA GLU A 530 -30.45 -6.14 39.66
C GLU A 530 -31.37 -6.95 38.67
N GLU A 531 -32.60 -7.34 39.06
CA GLU A 531 -33.41 -8.45 38.49
C GLU A 531 -34.38 -8.16 37.32
N GLY A 532 -34.72 -9.24 36.58
CA GLY A 532 -36.13 -9.70 36.50
C GLY A 532 -37.02 -9.28 35.30
N GLY A 533 -37.54 -10.27 34.57
CA GLY A 533 -38.73 -10.15 33.69
C GLY A 533 -39.91 -10.98 34.24
N ALA A 534 -41.06 -11.17 33.55
CA ALA A 534 -41.51 -10.75 32.22
C ALA A 534 -43.05 -10.95 32.08
N ALA A 535 -43.64 -10.57 30.93
CA ALA A 535 -44.99 -10.95 30.44
C ALA A 535 -46.20 -10.33 31.20
N GLU A 536 -47.44 -10.21 30.67
CA GLU A 536 -48.01 -10.45 29.32
C GLU A 536 -49.38 -9.71 29.12
N VAL A 537 -49.88 -9.68 27.87
CA VAL A 537 -51.32 -9.69 27.45
C VAL A 537 -52.26 -8.45 27.68
N GLU A 538 -52.96 -8.06 26.58
CA GLU A 538 -54.29 -7.34 26.48
C GLU A 538 -54.51 -5.91 27.03
N GLN A 539 -55.56 -5.13 26.66
CA GLN A 539 -56.34 -4.92 25.41
C GLN A 539 -57.11 -3.56 25.50
N GLN A 540 -57.64 -3.01 24.38
CA GLN A 540 -58.69 -1.95 24.32
C GLN A 540 -58.33 -0.55 24.94
N GLN A 541 -59.16 0.51 24.90
CA GLN A 541 -59.82 1.17 23.74
C GLN A 541 -60.00 2.69 24.02
N GLN A 542 -59.81 3.53 22.98
CA GLN A 542 -60.46 4.83 22.67
C GLN A 542 -60.53 6.02 23.67
N GLN A 543 -60.71 7.21 23.05
CA GLN A 543 -61.14 8.52 23.58
C GLN A 543 -60.14 9.27 24.52
N HIS A 544 -59.71 10.53 24.35
CA HIS A 544 -60.04 11.73 23.54
C HIS A 544 -60.55 12.90 24.41
N GLU A 545 -59.63 13.76 24.87
CA GLU A 545 -59.95 15.14 25.28
C GLU A 545 -58.73 16.07 25.14
N SER A 546 -58.91 17.40 25.30
CA SER A 546 -57.86 18.41 25.04
C SER A 546 -58.09 19.73 25.84
N PRO A 547 -57.28 20.79 25.66
CA PRO A 547 -56.32 21.30 26.64
C PRO A 547 -56.85 22.42 27.58
N PRO A 548 -56.25 22.55 28.78
CA PRO A 548 -55.51 23.78 29.13
C PRO A 548 -54.19 23.47 29.89
N ARG A 549 -53.22 24.39 30.15
CA ARG A 549 -53.02 25.82 29.85
C ARG A 549 -51.50 26.13 29.82
N VAL A 550 -51.09 27.35 29.46
CA VAL A 550 -49.70 27.85 29.61
C VAL A 550 -49.60 28.93 30.69
N PRO A 551 -48.58 28.88 31.57
CA PRO A 551 -48.00 30.09 32.15
C PRO A 551 -46.45 30.12 32.13
N HIS A 552 -45.90 31.24 31.63
CA HIS A 552 -44.56 31.76 31.92
C HIS A 552 -44.74 33.20 32.46
N PRO A 553 -43.73 33.84 33.11
CA PRO A 553 -42.54 33.33 33.79
C PRO A 553 -42.62 33.63 35.32
N PRO A 554 -41.51 33.64 36.09
CA PRO A 554 -40.75 34.89 36.22
C PRO A 554 -39.23 34.75 36.08
N GLU A 555 -38.55 35.89 35.91
CA GLU A 555 -37.11 35.97 35.63
C GLU A 555 -36.25 35.83 36.89
N ARG A 556 -34.99 35.36 36.73
CA ARG A 556 -33.95 35.44 37.77
C ARG A 556 -33.07 36.67 37.54
N PRO A 557 -32.69 37.44 38.58
CA PRO A 557 -31.73 38.53 38.45
C PRO A 557 -30.33 38.02 38.07
N ARG A 558 -29.52 38.91 37.48
CA ARG A 558 -28.15 38.64 37.00
C ARG A 558 -27.08 39.10 38.01
N ARG A 559 -25.83 38.74 37.70
CA ARG A 559 -24.53 39.12 38.32
C ARG A 559 -24.06 38.20 39.45
N ASP A 560 -22.78 37.87 39.59
CA ASP A 560 -21.62 38.11 38.70
C ASP A 560 -20.63 36.93 38.78
N VAL A 561 -19.93 36.62 37.69
CA VAL A 561 -18.75 35.74 37.70
C VAL A 561 -17.63 36.40 36.90
N ARG A 562 -16.53 36.74 37.58
CA ARG A 562 -15.28 37.21 36.95
C ARG A 562 -14.29 36.04 36.81
N PRO A 563 -13.61 35.87 35.66
CA PRO A 563 -12.37 35.08 35.59
C PRO A 563 -11.22 35.87 36.26
N PRO A 564 -10.24 35.20 36.89
CA PRO A 564 -9.09 34.60 36.19
C PRO A 564 -8.87 33.12 36.63
N VAL A 565 -7.78 32.38 36.33
CA VAL A 565 -6.44 32.66 35.76
C VAL A 565 -6.05 31.54 34.76
N ARG A 566 -4.82 31.58 34.23
CA ARG A 566 -4.11 30.42 33.64
C ARG A 566 -2.94 30.01 34.55
N LEU A 567 -2.60 28.73 34.54
CA LEU A 567 -1.21 28.26 34.56
C LEU A 567 -1.03 27.12 33.55
N THR A 568 0.20 26.85 33.10
CA THR A 568 0.45 26.09 31.85
C THR A 568 1.68 25.18 31.92
N TYR A 569 1.51 23.89 31.62
CA TYR A 569 2.47 22.95 31.02
C TYR A 569 1.64 21.78 30.42
N GLY A 570 2.06 20.99 29.44
CA GLY A 570 3.27 21.05 28.62
C GLY A 570 3.89 19.65 28.39
N GLY A 571 3.48 18.93 27.34
CA GLY A 571 3.96 17.57 27.05
C GLY A 571 3.52 17.04 25.68
N ARG A 572 4.07 15.89 25.24
CA ARG A 572 3.80 15.30 23.91
C ARG A 572 3.52 13.79 23.99
N GLY A 573 2.28 13.39 23.66
CA GLY A 573 1.92 11.98 23.45
C GLY A 573 0.99 11.80 22.25
N LYS A 574 1.28 10.82 21.38
CA LYS A 574 0.31 10.28 20.40
C LYS A 574 -0.08 8.88 20.87
N PRO A 575 -1.37 8.49 20.84
CA PRO A 575 -1.74 7.08 21.01
C PRO A 575 -1.20 6.27 19.82
N ASN A 576 -0.39 5.25 20.09
CA ASN A 576 0.04 4.29 19.07
C ASN A 576 -1.08 3.28 18.83
N VAL A 577 -1.75 3.38 17.68
CA VAL A 577 -2.56 2.27 17.17
C VAL A 577 -1.58 1.19 16.70
N VAL A 578 -1.39 0.16 17.52
CA VAL A 578 -0.50 -0.97 17.19
C VAL A 578 -1.09 -1.77 16.04
N GLN A 579 -0.66 -1.44 14.82
CA GLN A 579 -0.91 -2.25 13.65
C GLN A 579 0.06 -3.43 13.68
N ALA A 580 -0.34 -4.51 14.37
CA ALA A 580 0.42 -5.75 14.44
C ALA A 580 0.73 -6.25 13.01
N GLY A 581 2.00 -6.16 12.61
CA GLY A 581 2.42 -6.33 11.21
C GLY A 581 3.59 -5.47 10.71
N SER A 582 4.37 -4.82 11.58
CA SER A 582 5.67 -4.23 11.21
C SER A 582 6.56 -3.99 12.44
N VAL A 583 7.87 -4.23 12.32
CA VAL A 583 8.86 -4.17 13.40
C VAL A 583 8.60 -5.19 14.52
N VAL A 584 8.74 -6.46 14.15
CA VAL A 584 9.35 -7.45 15.04
C VAL A 584 10.86 -7.21 14.94
N GLU A 585 11.54 -6.93 16.05
CA GLU A 585 13.00 -7.11 16.11
C GLU A 585 13.27 -8.61 15.93
N GLN A 586 14.24 -8.97 15.09
CA GLN A 586 14.53 -10.38 14.75
C GLN A 586 15.16 -11.12 15.93
N ILE A 587 14.34 -11.45 16.91
CA ILE A 587 14.46 -12.69 17.68
C ILE A 587 14.28 -13.80 16.65
N GLU A 588 15.27 -14.70 16.49
CA GLU A 588 15.11 -15.86 15.62
C GLU A 588 13.93 -16.70 16.19
N GLU A 589 13.06 -17.29 15.36
CA GLU A 589 12.00 -18.18 15.91
C GLU A 589 12.63 -19.37 16.67
N ASP A 590 13.86 -19.73 16.25
CA ASP A 590 14.79 -20.61 16.95
C ASP A 590 15.17 -20.09 18.36
N GLU A 591 15.40 -18.79 18.57
CA GLU A 591 15.69 -18.22 19.91
C GLU A 591 14.49 -18.35 20.86
N ILE A 592 13.24 -18.22 20.36
CA ILE A 592 12.05 -18.48 21.19
C ILE A 592 12.05 -19.96 21.61
N ALA A 593 12.35 -20.88 20.69
CA ALA A 593 12.41 -22.32 20.95
C ALA A 593 13.62 -22.77 21.81
N HIS A 594 14.72 -22.01 21.83
CA HIS A 594 15.94 -22.38 22.59
C HIS A 594 15.90 -21.94 24.06
N CYS A 595 15.06 -20.97 24.42
CA CYS A 595 14.86 -20.56 25.82
C CYS A 595 14.24 -21.62 26.74
N TYR A 596 13.90 -22.82 26.27
CA TYR A 596 13.27 -23.88 27.07
C TYR A 596 14.22 -24.88 27.74
N TRP A 597 15.50 -24.90 27.35
CA TRP A 597 16.42 -25.99 27.75
C TRP A 597 17.74 -25.52 28.39
N ALA A 598 17.79 -24.33 28.99
CA ALA A 598 19.03 -23.76 29.54
C ALA A 598 19.10 -23.81 31.09
N PRO A 599 19.37 -24.97 31.74
CA PRO A 599 19.70 -25.05 33.16
C PRO A 599 21.13 -24.56 33.45
N ILE A 600 21.95 -24.37 32.41
CA ILE A 600 23.30 -23.80 32.49
C ILE A 600 23.25 -22.37 31.93
N PRO A 601 23.60 -21.33 32.73
CA PRO A 601 23.67 -19.97 32.25
C PRO A 601 24.63 -19.81 31.07
N GLU A 602 24.18 -19.14 30.01
CA GLU A 602 25.00 -18.87 28.83
C GLU A 602 25.93 -17.65 29.06
N PRO A 603 27.22 -17.71 28.64
CA PRO A 603 28.14 -16.58 28.80
C PRO A 603 27.70 -15.33 28.03
N LYS A 604 27.76 -14.18 28.70
CA LYS A 604 27.41 -12.88 28.10
C LYS A 604 28.61 -12.18 27.47
N THR A 605 29.84 -12.59 27.80
CA THR A 605 31.08 -12.06 27.22
C THR A 605 32.02 -13.18 26.79
N ARG A 606 32.99 -12.85 25.92
CA ARG A 606 34.08 -13.76 25.53
C ARG A 606 34.96 -14.13 26.73
N GLU A 607 35.18 -13.19 27.64
CA GLU A 607 35.92 -13.40 28.88
C GLU A 607 35.20 -14.39 29.81
N GLU A 608 33.89 -14.23 30.04
CA GLU A 608 33.07 -15.21 30.78
C GLU A 608 33.07 -16.60 30.13
N ALA A 609 33.06 -16.66 28.79
CA ALA A 609 33.04 -17.93 28.07
C ALA A 609 34.36 -18.69 28.25
N LEU A 610 35.49 -18.02 28.01
CA LEU A 610 36.82 -18.63 28.01
C LEU A 610 37.38 -18.90 29.41
N ASN A 611 37.08 -18.04 30.39
CA ASN A 611 37.50 -18.23 31.79
C ASN A 611 36.53 -19.14 32.57
N GLY A 612 35.40 -19.54 31.97
CA GLY A 612 34.41 -20.43 32.59
C GLY A 612 34.80 -21.91 32.55
N PRO A 613 34.10 -22.79 33.31
CA PRO A 613 34.42 -24.21 33.45
C PRO A 613 34.23 -25.07 32.18
N ASN A 614 33.81 -24.47 31.07
CA ASN A 614 33.74 -25.10 29.74
C ASN A 614 34.53 -24.30 28.68
N GLY A 615 35.50 -23.49 29.10
CA GLY A 615 36.23 -22.54 28.24
C GLY A 615 36.87 -23.16 27.00
N GLU A 616 37.47 -24.34 27.13
CA GLU A 616 38.05 -25.08 25.99
C GLU A 616 37.00 -25.43 24.92
N LYS A 617 35.77 -25.78 25.32
CA LYS A 617 34.67 -26.14 24.41
C LYS A 617 34.10 -24.91 23.71
N TRP A 618 33.97 -23.79 24.42
CA TRP A 618 33.62 -22.51 23.82
C TRP A 618 34.71 -22.01 22.87
N LYS A 619 35.99 -22.22 23.21
CA LYS A 619 37.13 -21.86 22.36
C LYS A 619 37.14 -22.68 21.07
N ALA A 620 37.01 -24.00 21.16
CA ALA A 620 36.92 -24.86 19.98
C ALA A 620 35.77 -24.45 19.03
N SER A 621 34.59 -24.08 19.56
CA SER A 621 33.50 -23.57 18.71
C SER A 621 33.71 -22.14 18.19
N GLU A 622 34.47 -21.29 18.90
CA GLU A 622 34.89 -19.99 18.38
C GLU A 622 35.88 -20.15 17.22
N ASP A 623 36.84 -21.07 17.33
CA ASP A 623 37.83 -21.34 16.27
C ASP A 623 37.19 -21.99 15.03
N GLU A 624 36.12 -22.77 15.19
CA GLU A 624 35.31 -23.30 14.08
C GLU A 624 34.52 -22.18 13.35
N GLU A 625 33.92 -21.24 14.09
CA GLU A 625 33.23 -20.07 13.53
C GLU A 625 34.23 -19.15 12.80
N PHE A 626 35.38 -18.84 13.41
CA PHE A 626 36.45 -18.05 12.79
C PHE A 626 37.04 -18.75 11.56
N GLY A 627 37.28 -20.06 11.63
CA GLY A 627 37.70 -20.87 10.49
C GLY A 627 36.71 -20.80 9.32
N SER A 628 35.41 -20.91 9.62
CA SER A 628 34.33 -20.79 8.61
C SER A 628 34.28 -19.40 7.97
N LEU A 629 34.50 -18.34 8.74
CA LEU A 629 34.54 -16.96 8.24
C LEU A 629 35.75 -16.70 7.32
N ILE A 630 36.88 -17.33 7.61
CA ILE A 630 38.10 -17.27 6.79
C ILE A 630 37.95 -18.12 5.52
N GLU A 631 37.42 -19.35 5.63
CA GLU A 631 37.13 -20.28 4.51
C GLU A 631 36.21 -19.63 3.46
N ASN A 632 35.22 -18.85 3.90
CA ASN A 632 34.27 -18.16 3.01
C ASN A 632 34.77 -16.81 2.44
N GLU A 633 36.03 -16.43 2.70
CA GLU A 633 36.58 -15.10 2.41
C GLU A 633 35.66 -13.94 2.85
N THR A 634 35.16 -13.97 4.09
CA THR A 634 34.07 -13.07 4.52
C THR A 634 34.40 -11.57 4.38
N TRP A 635 35.68 -11.18 4.47
CA TRP A 635 36.15 -9.80 4.34
C TRP A 635 37.56 -9.69 3.76
N ASP A 636 37.92 -8.49 3.33
CA ASP A 636 39.32 -8.06 3.14
C ASP A 636 39.76 -7.19 4.33
N LEU A 637 41.05 -7.22 4.71
CA LEU A 637 41.60 -6.28 5.69
C LEU A 637 42.15 -5.02 4.98
N CYS A 638 41.74 -3.84 5.44
CA CYS A 638 42.18 -2.55 4.89
C CYS A 638 42.18 -1.45 5.96
N ASP A 639 42.80 -0.32 5.67
CA ASP A 639 42.61 0.90 6.45
C ASP A 639 41.19 1.44 6.28
N LEU A 640 40.62 2.05 7.33
CA LEU A 640 39.27 2.63 7.27
C LEU A 640 39.31 3.92 6.41
N PRO A 641 38.56 4.02 5.30
CA PRO A 641 38.63 5.21 4.46
C PRO A 641 38.11 6.48 5.16
N PRO A 642 38.59 7.67 4.77
CA PRO A 642 38.07 8.95 5.27
C PRO A 642 36.54 9.04 5.20
N GLY A 643 35.91 9.59 6.23
CA GLY A 643 34.45 9.75 6.32
C GLY A 643 33.64 8.46 6.54
N LYS A 644 34.22 7.27 6.40
CA LYS A 644 33.58 5.98 6.72
C LYS A 644 33.58 5.70 8.22
N LYS A 645 32.73 4.76 8.65
CA LYS A 645 32.67 4.26 10.04
C LYS A 645 32.60 2.74 10.02
N ALA A 646 33.46 2.09 10.80
CA ALA A 646 33.38 0.66 11.03
C ALA A 646 32.38 0.36 12.16
N ILE A 647 31.44 -0.56 11.90
CA ILE A 647 30.57 -1.11 12.96
C ILE A 647 31.36 -2.06 13.85
N THR A 648 30.91 -2.29 15.08
CA THR A 648 31.47 -3.33 15.96
C THR A 648 30.71 -4.64 15.84
N SER A 649 31.35 -5.75 16.21
CA SER A 649 30.76 -7.08 16.31
C SER A 649 30.65 -7.51 17.78
N LYS A 650 30.20 -8.74 18.02
CA LYS A 650 30.26 -9.43 19.31
C LYS A 650 30.17 -10.95 19.06
N MET A 651 30.87 -11.75 19.84
CA MET A 651 30.56 -13.18 19.94
C MET A 651 29.27 -13.39 20.75
N ILE A 652 28.42 -14.30 20.28
CA ILE A 652 27.28 -14.84 21.02
C ILE A 652 27.53 -16.33 21.23
N TYR A 653 27.35 -16.80 22.46
CA TYR A 653 27.54 -18.19 22.88
C TYR A 653 26.18 -18.80 23.16
N ARG A 654 25.84 -19.89 22.47
CA ARG A 654 24.59 -20.64 22.67
C ARG A 654 24.86 -22.11 22.94
N HIS A 655 24.13 -22.70 23.88
CA HIS A 655 24.02 -24.14 23.99
C HIS A 655 23.00 -24.65 22.96
N LYS A 656 23.37 -25.67 22.18
CA LYS A 656 22.44 -26.43 21.32
C LYS A 656 22.13 -27.75 22.01
N TYR A 657 20.84 -27.97 22.27
CA TYR A 657 20.32 -29.18 22.88
C TYR A 657 19.72 -30.10 21.81
N GLY A 658 19.80 -31.41 22.05
CA GLY A 658 19.24 -32.42 21.17
C GLY A 658 17.76 -32.66 21.43
N PRO A 659 17.14 -33.60 20.69
CA PRO A 659 15.71 -33.88 20.77
C PRO A 659 15.20 -34.19 22.17
N GLU A 660 15.99 -34.84 23.03
CA GLU A 660 15.59 -35.29 24.37
C GLU A 660 16.10 -34.36 25.49
N GLY A 661 16.55 -33.14 25.14
CA GLY A 661 17.05 -32.14 26.09
C GLY A 661 18.52 -32.34 26.50
N GLU A 662 19.21 -33.29 25.88
CA GLU A 662 20.64 -33.54 26.09
C GLU A 662 21.50 -32.41 25.48
N LEU A 663 22.58 -31.99 26.15
CA LEU A 663 23.48 -30.98 25.60
C LEU A 663 24.33 -31.57 24.48
N THR A 664 23.97 -31.30 23.22
CA THR A 664 24.66 -31.87 22.05
C THR A 664 25.87 -31.05 21.61
N ARG A 665 25.80 -29.70 21.66
CA ARG A 665 26.86 -28.85 21.10
C ARG A 665 26.93 -27.47 21.75
N TYR A 666 28.16 -26.97 21.87
CA TYR A 666 28.46 -25.56 22.13
C TYR A 666 28.52 -24.85 20.77
N LYS A 667 27.76 -23.75 20.58
CA LYS A 667 27.71 -23.00 19.33
C LYS A 667 28.01 -21.51 19.58
N SER A 668 29.22 -21.11 19.21
CA SER A 668 29.63 -19.71 19.05
C SER A 668 29.09 -19.16 17.71
N ARG A 669 28.73 -17.87 17.67
CA ARG A 669 28.39 -17.12 16.45
C ARG A 669 29.01 -15.72 16.51
N LEU A 670 29.63 -15.24 15.43
CA LEU A 670 30.07 -13.85 15.30
C LEU A 670 28.94 -12.99 14.74
N VAL A 671 28.50 -11.99 15.52
CA VAL A 671 27.35 -11.16 15.19
C VAL A 671 27.76 -9.70 15.04
N ALA A 672 27.55 -9.14 13.85
CA ALA A 672 27.67 -7.71 13.60
C ALA A 672 26.59 -6.94 14.36
N ARG A 673 26.95 -5.79 14.95
CA ARG A 673 25.98 -4.92 15.63
C ARG A 673 25.24 -4.05 14.61
N GLY A 674 24.50 -4.67 13.70
CA GLY A 674 23.82 -4.00 12.57
C GLY A 674 22.81 -2.93 12.99
N PHE A 675 22.39 -2.85 14.27
CA PHE A 675 21.69 -1.68 14.79
C PHE A 675 22.47 -0.37 14.56
N GLN A 676 23.81 -0.41 14.53
CA GLN A 676 24.70 0.70 14.19
C GLN A 676 24.66 1.11 12.70
N GLN A 677 24.21 0.23 11.80
CA GLN A 677 24.09 0.52 10.37
C GLN A 677 22.98 1.55 10.07
N THR A 678 23.28 2.45 9.15
CA THR A 678 22.44 3.55 8.64
C THR A 678 21.83 3.18 7.28
N LYS A 679 20.50 3.27 7.15
CA LYS A 679 19.79 3.04 5.87
C LYS A 679 20.17 4.12 4.86
N GLY A 680 20.41 3.74 3.60
CA GLY A 680 20.90 4.65 2.56
C GLY A 680 22.39 5.01 2.69
N LYS A 681 23.14 4.23 3.47
CA LYS A 681 24.62 4.24 3.52
C LYS A 681 25.18 2.82 3.57
N ASP A 682 24.71 2.04 4.53
CA ASP A 682 25.28 0.72 4.86
C ASP A 682 24.36 -0.45 4.47
N TYR A 683 23.13 -0.14 4.03
CA TYR A 683 22.13 -1.04 3.43
C TYR A 683 20.98 -0.21 2.84
N ASP A 684 20.29 -0.73 1.82
CA ASP A 684 19.08 -0.11 1.28
C ASP A 684 17.82 -0.95 1.52
N GLU A 685 17.79 -2.22 1.14
CA GLU A 685 16.66 -3.12 1.38
C GLU A 685 17.03 -4.24 2.35
N VAL A 686 16.11 -4.56 3.27
CA VAL A 686 16.28 -5.58 4.32
C VAL A 686 15.30 -6.75 4.19
N PHE A 687 14.34 -6.66 3.26
CA PHE A 687 13.27 -7.64 3.14
C PHE A 687 13.77 -8.91 2.45
N ALA A 688 13.64 -10.03 3.17
CA ALA A 688 13.74 -11.39 2.68
C ALA A 688 12.40 -12.10 2.95
N PRO A 689 11.87 -12.89 2.00
CA PRO A 689 10.77 -13.81 2.26
C PRO A 689 11.14 -14.90 3.29
N VAL A 690 10.15 -15.33 4.06
CA VAL A 690 10.19 -16.52 4.92
C VAL A 690 8.89 -17.31 4.75
N GLY A 691 8.98 -18.64 4.73
CA GLY A 691 7.84 -19.52 4.46
C GLY A 691 6.71 -19.32 5.48
N LYS A 692 5.48 -19.10 5.02
CA LYS A 692 4.34 -18.87 5.93
C LYS A 692 3.95 -20.18 6.63
N GLY A 693 3.67 -20.12 7.93
CA GLY A 693 3.14 -21.28 8.68
C GLY A 693 1.87 -21.90 8.06
N THR A 694 1.04 -21.12 7.38
CA THR A 694 -0.10 -21.65 6.59
C THR A 694 0.35 -22.43 5.36
N THR A 695 1.36 -21.96 4.62
CA THR A 695 1.95 -22.68 3.47
C THR A 695 2.55 -24.01 3.95
N LEU A 696 3.32 -23.99 5.04
CA LEU A 696 3.84 -25.21 5.70
C LEU A 696 2.72 -26.20 6.02
N ARG A 697 1.66 -25.76 6.70
CA ARG A 697 0.52 -26.64 7.05
C ARG A 697 -0.22 -27.20 5.84
N VAL A 698 -0.33 -26.44 4.75
CA VAL A 698 -0.89 -26.94 3.48
C VAL A 698 0.00 -28.03 2.88
N LEU A 699 1.32 -27.84 2.82
CA LEU A 699 2.27 -28.84 2.31
C LEU A 699 2.29 -30.12 3.17
N LEU A 700 2.29 -29.98 4.50
CA LEU A 700 2.18 -31.10 5.44
C LEU A 700 0.85 -31.87 5.26
N ALA A 701 -0.27 -31.16 5.09
CA ALA A 701 -1.55 -31.79 4.80
C ALA A 701 -1.56 -32.55 3.45
N ILE A 702 -0.97 -31.97 2.40
CA ILE A 702 -0.81 -32.62 1.09
C ILE A 702 0.03 -33.90 1.23
N ALA A 703 1.17 -33.86 1.92
CA ALA A 703 2.03 -35.01 2.11
C ALA A 703 1.45 -36.10 3.04
N ALA A 704 0.53 -35.73 3.94
CA ALA A 704 -0.29 -36.69 4.69
C ALA A 704 -1.35 -37.35 3.80
N LEU A 705 -2.03 -36.58 2.96
CA LEU A 705 -3.11 -37.04 2.09
C LEU A 705 -2.63 -37.89 0.90
N LEU A 706 -1.49 -37.54 0.31
CA LEU A 706 -0.96 -38.17 -0.91
C LEU A 706 0.23 -39.12 -0.64
N GLY A 707 0.61 -39.32 0.63
CA GLY A 707 1.70 -40.22 1.01
C GLY A 707 3.13 -39.73 0.70
N TRP A 708 3.29 -38.52 0.14
CA TRP A 708 4.58 -37.98 -0.32
C TRP A 708 5.67 -37.96 0.76
N LYS A 709 6.92 -38.18 0.37
CA LYS A 709 8.07 -38.08 1.26
C LYS A 709 8.34 -36.61 1.60
N ILE A 710 8.81 -36.37 2.82
CA ILE A 710 9.18 -35.04 3.33
C ILE A 710 10.59 -35.14 3.87
N ARG A 711 11.54 -34.42 3.26
CA ARG A 711 12.94 -34.38 3.70
C ARG A 711 13.33 -32.98 4.17
N GLN A 712 14.29 -32.91 5.09
CA GLN A 712 14.82 -31.66 5.64
C GLN A 712 16.32 -31.53 5.34
N MET A 713 16.73 -30.34 4.95
CA MET A 713 18.12 -29.92 4.79
C MET A 713 18.36 -28.62 5.58
N ASP A 714 19.56 -28.50 6.14
CA ASP A 714 20.10 -27.28 6.74
C ASP A 714 21.25 -26.74 5.86
N ILE A 715 21.28 -25.43 5.59
CA ILE A 715 22.40 -24.80 4.88
C ILE A 715 23.42 -24.27 5.88
N VAL A 716 24.52 -25.02 6.02
CA VAL A 716 25.63 -24.70 6.90
C VAL A 716 26.17 -23.32 6.53
N THR A 717 26.20 -22.43 7.52
CA THR A 717 26.68 -21.03 7.37
C THR A 717 25.93 -20.21 6.30
N ALA A 718 24.65 -20.47 6.07
CA ALA A 718 23.77 -19.79 5.08
C ALA A 718 24.13 -18.32 4.78
N PHE A 719 24.19 -17.43 5.78
CA PHE A 719 24.52 -16.01 5.54
C PHE A 719 25.89 -15.77 4.89
N LEU A 720 26.92 -16.58 5.17
CA LEU A 720 28.27 -16.44 4.57
C LEU A 720 28.27 -16.74 3.06
N ASN A 721 27.30 -17.51 2.56
CA ASN A 721 27.11 -17.72 1.13
C ASN A 721 26.63 -16.43 0.44
N GLY A 722 25.77 -15.65 1.11
CA GLY A 722 25.20 -14.40 0.62
C GLY A 722 26.25 -13.30 0.40
N ILE A 723 26.26 -12.71 -0.79
CA ILE A 723 27.15 -11.60 -1.15
C ILE A 723 26.44 -10.29 -0.81
N ILE A 724 27.12 -9.38 -0.10
CA ILE A 724 26.60 -8.01 0.09
C ILE A 724 27.12 -7.10 -1.02
N MET A 725 26.25 -6.24 -1.53
CA MET A 725 26.60 -5.25 -2.56
C MET A 725 26.88 -3.87 -1.97
N GLU A 726 26.49 -3.64 -0.72
CA GLU A 726 26.77 -2.40 0.01
C GLU A 726 28.12 -2.44 0.72
N GLU A 727 28.81 -1.30 0.75
CA GLU A 727 30.17 -1.18 1.29
C GLU A 727 30.17 -1.03 2.82
N VAL A 728 30.13 -2.17 3.52
CA VAL A 728 30.09 -2.24 5.00
C VAL A 728 31.49 -2.51 5.57
N TYR A 729 31.93 -1.62 6.46
CA TYR A 729 33.14 -1.80 7.26
C TYR A 729 32.80 -2.29 8.67
N MET A 730 33.59 -3.23 9.19
CA MET A 730 33.50 -3.77 10.54
C MET A 730 34.87 -3.73 11.20
N LYS A 731 34.96 -3.48 12.50
CA LYS A 731 36.22 -3.68 13.24
C LYS A 731 36.59 -5.17 13.22
N GLN A 732 37.89 -5.47 13.29
CA GLN A 732 38.34 -6.85 13.51
C GLN A 732 37.69 -7.42 14.79
N PRO A 733 37.21 -8.68 14.77
CA PRO A 733 36.51 -9.25 15.91
C PRO A 733 37.48 -9.64 17.04
N GLU A 734 37.00 -9.56 18.28
CA GLU A 734 37.75 -9.97 19.48
C GLU A 734 38.22 -11.42 19.34
N GLY A 735 39.54 -11.63 19.19
CA GLY A 735 40.15 -12.94 18.95
C GLY A 735 40.80 -13.12 17.56
N LEU A 736 40.49 -12.26 16.58
CA LEU A 736 41.20 -12.17 15.29
C LEU A 736 41.89 -10.81 15.04
N ASP A 737 41.69 -9.82 15.92
CA ASP A 737 42.35 -8.51 15.83
C ASP A 737 43.88 -8.66 15.91
N ASP A 738 44.56 -8.33 14.81
CA ASP A 738 46.02 -8.35 14.67
C ASP A 738 46.73 -7.17 15.37
N GLY A 739 45.98 -6.25 15.97
CA GLY A 739 46.51 -5.06 16.63
C GLY A 739 46.98 -3.96 15.67
N SER A 740 46.84 -4.13 14.36
CA SER A 740 47.24 -3.14 13.35
C SER A 740 46.30 -1.93 13.28
N GLY A 741 45.12 -2.00 13.91
CA GLY A 741 44.07 -0.98 13.83
C GLY A 741 43.27 -0.98 12.52
N ARG A 742 43.59 -1.88 11.57
CA ARG A 742 42.86 -2.08 10.32
C ARG A 742 41.45 -2.63 10.56
N VAL A 743 40.61 -2.53 9.53
CA VAL A 743 39.20 -2.93 9.55
C VAL A 743 38.89 -3.98 8.48
N CYS A 744 37.87 -4.80 8.77
CA CYS A 744 37.29 -5.75 7.83
C CYS A 744 36.33 -5.02 6.89
N ARG A 745 36.64 -4.96 5.59
CA ARG A 745 35.67 -4.63 4.54
C ARG A 745 34.92 -5.90 4.18
N LEU A 746 33.66 -5.99 4.58
CA LEU A 746 32.84 -7.19 4.40
C LEU A 746 32.54 -7.41 2.90
N LYS A 747 32.80 -8.64 2.41
CA LYS A 747 32.42 -9.15 1.08
C LYS A 747 31.15 -10.00 1.14
N LYS A 748 30.97 -10.71 2.26
CA LYS A 748 29.85 -11.61 2.54
C LYS A 748 28.94 -11.06 3.64
N ALA A 749 27.71 -11.55 3.68
CA ALA A 749 26.80 -11.30 4.78
C ALA A 749 27.20 -12.11 6.03
N ILE A 750 27.00 -11.52 7.21
CA ILE A 750 27.18 -12.18 8.52
C ILE A 750 25.99 -11.91 9.43
N TYR A 751 25.81 -12.72 10.46
CA TYR A 751 24.72 -12.57 11.43
C TYR A 751 24.65 -11.14 12.00
N GLY A 752 23.44 -10.63 12.17
CA GLY A 752 23.19 -9.30 12.72
C GLY A 752 23.35 -8.11 11.76
N LEU A 753 23.86 -8.30 10.54
CA LEU A 753 23.73 -7.29 9.48
C LEU A 753 22.27 -7.18 9.03
N LYS A 754 21.79 -5.95 8.81
CA LYS A 754 20.39 -5.69 8.43
C LYS A 754 20.02 -6.23 7.04
N GLN A 755 20.97 -6.41 6.12
CA GLN A 755 20.73 -7.02 4.80
C GLN A 755 21.03 -8.53 4.74
N ALA A 756 21.60 -9.16 5.77
CA ALA A 756 22.10 -10.54 5.67
C ALA A 756 21.04 -11.58 5.22
N PRO A 757 19.81 -11.59 5.78
CA PRO A 757 18.77 -12.52 5.32
C PRO A 757 18.41 -12.34 3.84
N ARG A 758 18.48 -11.10 3.32
CA ARG A 758 18.19 -10.79 1.92
C ARG A 758 19.33 -11.20 0.99
N ALA A 759 20.58 -10.91 1.38
CA ALA A 759 21.77 -11.30 0.62
C ALA A 759 21.87 -12.83 0.47
N TRP A 760 21.50 -13.56 1.53
CA TRP A 760 21.35 -15.01 1.48
C TRP A 760 20.17 -15.44 0.59
N TYR A 761 18.95 -14.95 0.84
CA TYR A 761 17.77 -15.35 0.07
C TYR A 761 17.96 -15.17 -1.44
N HIS A 762 18.57 -14.05 -1.89
CA HIS A 762 18.83 -13.85 -3.32
C HIS A 762 19.87 -14.83 -3.89
N LYS A 763 20.88 -15.24 -3.10
CA LYS A 763 21.86 -16.23 -3.56
C LYS A 763 21.26 -17.63 -3.65
N LEU A 764 20.37 -17.99 -2.73
CA LEU A 764 19.58 -19.23 -2.82
C LEU A 764 18.58 -19.18 -3.98
N GLU A 765 17.86 -18.07 -4.16
CA GLU A 765 16.94 -17.83 -5.28
C GLU A 765 17.65 -17.98 -6.64
N GLU A 766 18.83 -17.38 -6.81
CA GLU A 766 19.64 -17.51 -8.02
C GLU A 766 19.98 -18.99 -8.32
N ALA A 767 20.42 -19.75 -7.31
CA ALA A 767 20.75 -21.17 -7.45
C ALA A 767 19.52 -22.02 -7.77
N LEU A 768 18.40 -21.81 -7.08
CA LEU A 768 17.15 -22.55 -7.31
C LEU A 768 16.60 -22.30 -8.73
N LEU A 769 16.57 -21.04 -9.17
CA LEU A 769 16.11 -20.68 -10.52
C LEU A 769 17.05 -21.24 -11.60
N ALA A 770 18.37 -21.25 -11.36
CA ALA A 770 19.35 -21.89 -12.25
C ALA A 770 19.18 -23.43 -12.29
N GLY A 771 18.79 -24.05 -11.17
CA GLY A 771 18.39 -25.44 -11.06
C GLY A 771 17.00 -25.77 -11.64
N GLY A 772 16.36 -24.86 -12.37
CA GLY A 772 15.11 -25.09 -13.08
C GLY A 772 13.82 -24.91 -12.24
N PHE A 773 13.93 -24.52 -10.97
CA PHE A 773 12.76 -24.28 -10.13
C PHE A 773 12.00 -23.02 -10.57
N LYS A 774 10.68 -23.04 -10.42
CA LYS A 774 9.80 -21.86 -10.52
C LYS A 774 9.39 -21.41 -9.11
N LYS A 775 9.58 -20.12 -8.81
CA LYS A 775 9.06 -19.51 -7.57
C LYS A 775 7.53 -19.35 -7.61
N SER A 776 6.86 -19.60 -6.49
CA SER A 776 5.41 -19.41 -6.32
C SER A 776 5.01 -17.93 -6.32
N GLU A 777 3.82 -17.62 -6.85
CA GLU A 777 3.20 -16.28 -6.74
C GLU A 777 2.45 -16.12 -5.40
N CYS A 778 1.86 -17.20 -4.89
CA CYS A 778 1.19 -17.24 -3.60
C CYS A 778 2.13 -17.13 -2.39
N ASP A 779 3.35 -17.70 -2.42
CA ASP A 779 4.36 -17.56 -1.36
C ASP A 779 5.80 -17.51 -1.94
N PRO A 780 6.50 -16.37 -1.92
CA PRO A 780 7.85 -16.25 -2.52
C PRO A 780 8.93 -17.13 -1.88
N SER A 781 8.66 -17.79 -0.75
CA SER A 781 9.60 -18.72 -0.09
C SER A 781 9.36 -20.18 -0.52
N LEU A 782 8.36 -20.41 -1.38
CA LEU A 782 8.02 -21.70 -1.98
C LEU A 782 8.50 -21.72 -3.43
N PHE A 783 9.24 -22.78 -3.78
CA PHE A 783 9.75 -23.06 -5.10
C PHE A 783 9.23 -24.43 -5.56
N LEU A 784 8.97 -24.56 -6.86
CA LEU A 784 8.33 -25.72 -7.48
C LEU A 784 9.17 -26.21 -8.65
N LEU A 785 9.47 -27.51 -8.69
CA LEU A 785 10.08 -28.18 -9.83
C LEU A 785 9.07 -29.20 -10.38
N GLN A 786 8.83 -29.15 -11.69
CA GLN A 786 7.88 -30.03 -12.38
C GLN A 786 8.62 -30.79 -13.49
N GLU A 787 8.64 -32.11 -13.40
CA GLU A 787 9.19 -32.99 -14.44
C GLU A 787 8.13 -33.99 -14.90
N LYS A 788 7.62 -33.80 -16.12
CA LYS A 788 6.46 -34.56 -16.64
C LYS A 788 5.29 -34.43 -15.66
N ASP A 789 4.75 -35.55 -15.20
CA ASP A 789 3.66 -35.63 -14.23
C ASP A 789 4.12 -35.60 -12.76
N GLU A 790 5.44 -35.60 -12.50
CA GLU A 790 6.00 -35.53 -11.14
C GLU A 790 6.29 -34.07 -10.72
N ILE A 791 5.97 -33.74 -9.46
CA ILE A 791 6.22 -32.43 -8.86
C ILE A 791 7.06 -32.56 -7.59
N LEU A 792 7.96 -31.61 -7.37
CA LEU A 792 8.66 -31.39 -6.11
C LEU A 792 8.41 -29.97 -5.62
N MET A 793 8.11 -29.84 -4.33
CA MET A 793 7.87 -28.57 -3.65
C MET A 793 8.99 -28.34 -2.64
N LEU A 794 9.61 -27.16 -2.68
CA LEU A 794 10.72 -26.75 -1.82
C LEU A 794 10.28 -25.51 -1.05
N LEU A 795 10.16 -25.62 0.28
CA LEU A 795 9.86 -24.51 1.17
C LEU A 795 11.13 -24.06 1.91
N VAL A 796 11.45 -22.78 1.80
CA VAL A 796 12.59 -22.14 2.47
C VAL A 796 12.13 -21.43 3.74
N TYR A 797 12.84 -21.65 4.85
CA TYR A 797 12.82 -20.79 6.03
C TYR A 797 14.26 -20.47 6.46
N VAL A 798 14.81 -19.37 5.93
CA VAL A 798 16.19 -18.92 6.18
C VAL A 798 17.21 -20.02 5.82
N ASP A 799 17.82 -20.69 6.80
CA ASP A 799 18.78 -21.79 6.65
C ASP A 799 18.12 -23.18 6.54
N ASP A 800 16.90 -23.34 7.06
CA ASP A 800 16.08 -24.54 6.99
C ASP A 800 15.38 -24.68 5.61
N ILE A 801 15.44 -25.87 5.00
CA ILE A 801 14.76 -26.20 3.74
C ILE A 801 13.98 -27.51 3.90
N LEU A 802 12.69 -27.50 3.52
CA LEU A 802 11.86 -28.72 3.39
C LEU A 802 11.57 -29.05 1.94
N LEU A 803 11.78 -30.32 1.58
CA LEU A 803 11.51 -30.90 0.27
C LEU A 803 10.33 -31.88 0.37
N PHE A 804 9.31 -31.71 -0.48
CA PHE A 804 8.12 -32.56 -0.55
C PHE A 804 7.94 -33.12 -1.97
N SER A 805 7.88 -34.45 -2.11
CA SER A 805 7.51 -35.10 -3.39
C SER A 805 7.10 -36.57 -3.19
N ALA A 806 6.33 -37.12 -4.13
CA ALA A 806 6.22 -38.56 -4.31
C ALA A 806 7.51 -39.17 -4.86
N SER A 807 8.19 -38.45 -5.77
CA SER A 807 9.37 -38.93 -6.49
C SER A 807 10.59 -38.87 -5.60
N THR A 808 11.25 -40.02 -5.42
CA THR A 808 12.52 -40.07 -4.68
C THR A 808 13.66 -39.54 -5.54
N ALA A 809 13.61 -39.75 -6.85
CA ALA A 809 14.61 -39.24 -7.80
C ALA A 809 14.64 -37.70 -7.85
N LEU A 810 13.48 -37.03 -7.83
CA LEU A 810 13.45 -35.56 -7.75
C LEU A 810 14.03 -35.05 -6.42
N LEU A 811 13.73 -35.71 -5.30
CA LEU A 811 14.30 -35.35 -3.99
C LEU A 811 15.83 -35.51 -3.98
N ASP A 812 16.33 -36.65 -4.46
CA ASP A 812 17.77 -36.92 -4.55
C ASP A 812 18.48 -35.93 -5.49
N SER A 813 17.84 -35.55 -6.60
CA SER A 813 18.37 -34.57 -7.56
C SER A 813 18.36 -33.13 -7.02
N ALA A 814 17.31 -32.74 -6.30
CA ALA A 814 17.21 -31.42 -5.66
C ALA A 814 18.26 -31.25 -4.55
N GLU A 815 18.48 -32.30 -3.75
CA GLU A 815 19.55 -32.33 -2.76
C GLU A 815 20.93 -32.19 -3.41
N GLN A 816 21.24 -33.01 -4.42
CA GLN A 816 22.54 -32.98 -5.11
C GLN A 816 22.81 -31.62 -5.76
N MET A 817 21.78 -30.98 -6.33
CA MET A 817 21.90 -29.63 -6.89
C MET A 817 22.25 -28.58 -5.82
N LEU A 818 21.61 -28.65 -4.64
CA LEU A 818 21.95 -27.77 -3.52
C LEU A 818 23.35 -28.07 -2.96
N GLU A 819 23.75 -29.33 -2.83
CA GLU A 819 25.08 -29.76 -2.37
C GLU A 819 26.21 -29.33 -3.32
N MET A 820 25.93 -29.20 -4.62
CA MET A 820 26.88 -28.65 -5.60
C MET A 820 27.04 -27.12 -5.53
N GLN A 821 26.15 -26.41 -4.82
CA GLN A 821 26.16 -24.94 -4.70
C GLN A 821 26.50 -24.46 -3.27
N PHE A 822 26.14 -25.24 -2.24
CA PHE A 822 26.20 -24.86 -0.84
C PHE A 822 26.65 -26.01 0.05
N LYS A 823 27.29 -25.68 1.19
CA LYS A 823 27.64 -26.63 2.24
C LYS A 823 26.36 -27.04 2.98
N CYS A 824 25.79 -28.21 2.65
CA CYS A 824 24.52 -28.68 3.21
C CYS A 824 24.69 -29.73 4.31
N SER A 825 23.70 -29.84 5.19
CA SER A 825 23.51 -30.93 6.14
C SER A 825 22.17 -31.63 5.87
N LYS A 826 22.19 -32.94 5.60
CA LYS A 826 20.95 -33.71 5.38
C LYS A 826 20.42 -34.24 6.70
N MET A 827 19.20 -33.86 7.06
CA MET A 827 18.54 -34.31 8.29
C MET A 827 17.63 -35.53 8.06
N GLY A 828 17.46 -35.96 6.80
CA GLY A 828 16.64 -37.11 6.44
C GLY A 828 15.15 -36.78 6.43
N GLU A 829 14.29 -37.69 6.90
CA GLU A 829 12.87 -37.39 7.08
C GLU A 829 12.66 -36.38 8.22
N VAL A 830 11.79 -35.38 7.98
CA VAL A 830 11.49 -34.34 8.98
C VAL A 830 10.90 -34.94 10.25
N LYS A 831 11.43 -34.53 11.41
CA LYS A 831 10.91 -34.85 12.75
C LYS A 831 10.74 -33.60 13.61
N TYR A 832 11.60 -32.60 13.41
CA TYR A 832 11.64 -31.36 14.17
C TYR A 832 11.88 -30.21 13.19
N TYR A 833 10.97 -29.23 13.13
CA TYR A 833 11.06 -28.09 12.22
C TYR A 833 10.54 -26.82 12.92
N LEU A 834 11.36 -25.78 13.05
CA LEU A 834 11.01 -24.51 13.72
C LEU A 834 10.35 -24.70 15.10
N GLY A 835 10.91 -25.59 15.93
CA GLY A 835 10.35 -25.90 17.26
C GLY A 835 8.98 -26.59 17.25
N MET A 836 8.54 -27.14 16.11
CA MET A 836 7.39 -28.04 15.99
C MET A 836 7.87 -29.47 15.76
N HIS A 837 7.22 -30.43 16.42
CA HIS A 837 7.36 -31.85 16.14
C HIS A 837 6.49 -32.21 14.93
N VAL A 838 7.03 -33.02 14.02
CA VAL A 838 6.32 -33.66 12.92
C VAL A 838 6.37 -35.17 13.14
N GLU A 839 5.26 -35.75 13.57
CA GLU A 839 5.11 -37.22 13.66
C GLU A 839 4.33 -37.72 12.44
N ARG A 840 4.70 -38.89 11.91
CA ARG A 840 4.09 -39.42 10.70
C ARG A 840 3.91 -40.93 10.74
N ASP A 841 2.70 -41.38 10.44
CA ASP A 841 2.34 -42.77 10.26
C ASP A 841 1.97 -42.97 8.78
N VAL A 842 2.95 -43.40 8.00
CA VAL A 842 2.84 -43.48 6.52
C VAL A 842 1.81 -44.54 6.11
N GLU A 843 1.74 -45.67 6.83
CA GLU A 843 0.78 -46.75 6.57
C GLU A 843 -0.67 -46.30 6.79
N LYS A 844 -0.92 -45.51 7.85
CA LYS A 844 -2.25 -44.97 8.14
C LYS A 844 -2.51 -43.62 7.46
N GLY A 845 -1.55 -43.10 6.69
CA GLY A 845 -1.63 -41.79 6.05
C GLY A 845 -1.94 -40.66 7.04
N VAL A 846 -1.35 -40.69 8.24
CA VAL A 846 -1.55 -39.68 9.30
C VAL A 846 -0.26 -38.87 9.49
N LEU A 847 -0.41 -37.55 9.65
CA LEU A 847 0.66 -36.65 10.06
C LEU A 847 0.16 -35.77 11.21
N ARG A 848 0.99 -35.59 12.23
CA ARG A 848 0.69 -34.77 13.41
C ARG A 848 1.71 -33.65 13.53
N LEU A 849 1.21 -32.47 13.88
CA LEU A 849 2.01 -31.26 14.05
C LEU A 849 1.71 -30.66 15.43
N HIS A 850 2.67 -30.74 16.35
CA HIS A 850 2.49 -30.32 17.74
C HIS A 850 3.76 -29.65 18.31
N GLN A 851 3.61 -29.01 19.47
CA GLN A 851 4.69 -28.24 20.13
C GLN A 851 4.80 -28.67 21.61
N ARG A 852 4.84 -29.99 21.85
CA ARG A 852 4.67 -30.55 23.19
C ARG A 852 5.74 -30.07 24.18
N LYS A 853 7.03 -30.28 23.87
CA LYS A 853 8.15 -29.87 24.72
C LYS A 853 8.19 -28.35 24.98
N TYR A 854 7.83 -27.54 23.97
CA TYR A 854 7.62 -26.09 24.12
C TYR A 854 6.48 -25.76 25.11
N CYS A 855 5.33 -26.44 24.97
CA CYS A 855 4.15 -26.20 25.79
C CYS A 855 4.34 -26.65 27.25
N GLU A 856 5.01 -27.78 27.47
CA GLU A 856 5.43 -28.27 28.80
C GLU A 856 6.29 -27.19 29.48
N GLY A 857 7.41 -26.81 28.86
CA GLY A 857 8.38 -25.82 29.39
C GLY A 857 7.87 -24.38 29.55
N LEU A 858 6.70 -24.01 28.99
CA LEU A 858 6.07 -22.72 29.28
C LEU A 858 5.73 -22.56 30.77
N ALA A 859 5.33 -23.63 31.47
CA ALA A 859 5.04 -23.55 32.90
C ALA A 859 6.30 -23.30 33.72
N GLU A 860 7.42 -23.92 33.34
CA GLU A 860 8.71 -23.78 34.02
C GLU A 860 9.30 -22.38 33.82
N LYS A 861 9.30 -21.89 32.58
CA LYS A 861 9.76 -20.55 32.16
C LYS A 861 9.15 -19.40 32.97
N TYR A 862 7.96 -19.59 33.55
CA TYR A 862 7.22 -18.58 34.29
C TYR A 862 6.92 -18.92 35.76
N GLY A 863 7.46 -20.03 36.29
CA GLY A 863 7.25 -20.43 37.69
C GLY A 863 5.80 -20.82 38.01
N LEU A 864 5.14 -21.54 37.11
CA LEU A 864 3.70 -21.86 37.17
C LEU A 864 3.41 -23.36 37.34
N GLN A 865 4.41 -24.19 37.65
CA GLN A 865 4.33 -25.65 37.77
C GLN A 865 3.30 -26.10 38.80
N ASP A 866 3.28 -25.48 39.99
CA ASP A 866 2.37 -25.82 41.10
C ASP A 866 0.92 -25.32 40.89
N GLY A 867 0.59 -24.84 39.69
CA GLY A 867 -0.72 -24.33 39.33
C GLY A 867 -1.75 -25.43 39.05
N GLY A 868 -2.98 -25.27 39.56
CA GLY A 868 -4.11 -26.12 39.20
C GLY A 868 -4.36 -26.15 37.68
N LYS A 869 -4.57 -27.35 37.13
CA LYS A 869 -4.69 -27.61 35.68
C LYS A 869 -6.01 -27.08 35.11
N PRO A 870 -6.00 -26.06 34.25
CA PRO A 870 -7.23 -25.52 33.67
C PRO A 870 -7.77 -26.43 32.56
N ALA A 871 -9.10 -26.60 32.50
CA ALA A 871 -9.76 -27.27 31.37
C ALA A 871 -10.15 -26.31 30.22
N THR A 872 -10.04 -24.99 30.43
CA THR A 872 -10.38 -23.96 29.43
C THR A 872 -9.32 -22.84 29.37
N PRO A 873 -9.05 -22.25 28.18
CA PRO A 873 -8.07 -21.19 28.00
C PRO A 873 -8.24 -19.97 28.92
N LEU A 874 -9.50 -19.56 29.16
CA LEU A 874 -9.86 -18.42 29.99
C LEU A 874 -10.86 -18.82 31.09
N PRO A 875 -10.99 -18.05 32.18
CA PRO A 875 -12.03 -18.29 33.19
C PRO A 875 -13.45 -18.13 32.62
N SER A 876 -14.43 -18.71 33.32
CA SER A 876 -15.83 -18.31 33.17
C SER A 876 -16.02 -16.87 33.68
N GLY A 877 -17.03 -16.14 33.19
CA GLY A 877 -17.24 -14.72 33.51
C GLY A 877 -16.24 -13.76 32.86
N PHE A 878 -14.93 -13.93 33.11
CA PHE A 878 -13.79 -13.09 32.69
C PHE A 878 -13.88 -12.52 31.27
N THR A 879 -13.95 -11.20 31.14
CA THR A 879 -13.99 -10.51 29.84
C THR A 879 -12.83 -9.54 29.73
N VAL A 880 -11.96 -9.72 28.73
CA VAL A 880 -10.87 -8.78 28.46
C VAL A 880 -11.45 -7.49 27.88
N GLU A 881 -11.47 -6.43 28.68
CA GLU A 881 -11.73 -5.04 28.26
C GLU A 881 -10.48 -4.18 28.60
N PRO A 882 -10.37 -2.93 28.09
CA PRO A 882 -9.29 -2.03 28.47
C PRO A 882 -9.31 -1.75 29.97
N CYS A 883 -8.13 -1.86 30.59
CA CYS A 883 -7.89 -1.60 32.01
C CYS A 883 -8.18 -0.12 32.37
N ALA A 884 -8.78 0.14 33.54
CA ALA A 884 -8.70 1.47 34.17
C ALA A 884 -7.25 1.76 34.61
N ASP A 885 -6.89 3.01 34.90
CA ASP A 885 -5.47 3.36 34.85
C ASP A 885 -4.58 2.80 36.02
N GLU A 886 -5.10 2.47 37.23
CA GLU A 886 -4.29 1.90 38.37
C GLU A 886 -4.34 0.39 38.46
N GLU A 887 -5.43 -0.21 37.99
CA GLU A 887 -5.54 -1.66 37.83
C GLU A 887 -4.39 -2.23 36.96
N VAL A 888 -3.66 -1.36 36.23
CA VAL A 888 -2.51 -1.69 35.38
C VAL A 888 -1.28 -2.09 36.19
N VAL A 889 -0.82 -3.31 35.94
CA VAL A 889 0.33 -3.88 36.65
C VAL A 889 1.65 -3.12 36.41
N GLY A 890 2.48 -3.12 37.46
CA GLY A 890 3.79 -2.48 37.46
C GLY A 890 4.77 -3.03 36.42
N ASP A 891 5.88 -2.32 36.22
CA ASP A 891 6.74 -2.46 35.05
C ASP A 891 7.39 -3.85 34.87
N SER A 892 7.61 -4.57 35.97
CA SER A 892 8.09 -5.97 35.98
C SER A 892 7.01 -6.95 35.52
N ASP A 893 5.80 -6.87 36.09
CA ASP A 893 4.66 -7.70 35.71
C ASP A 893 4.19 -7.40 34.28
N ARG A 894 4.32 -6.16 33.82
CA ARG A 894 4.05 -5.78 32.43
C ARG A 894 5.03 -6.48 31.46
N LYS A 895 6.32 -6.55 31.79
CA LYS A 895 7.32 -7.31 31.02
C LYS A 895 7.05 -8.82 31.06
N LEU A 896 6.62 -9.35 32.22
CA LEU A 896 6.18 -10.73 32.37
C LEU A 896 4.96 -11.04 31.48
N PHE A 897 3.96 -10.16 31.46
CA PHE A 897 2.79 -10.24 30.58
C PHE A 897 3.18 -10.23 29.09
N HIS A 898 4.08 -9.32 28.69
CA HIS A 898 4.60 -9.25 27.31
C HIS A 898 5.26 -10.56 26.90
N SER A 899 6.10 -11.12 27.77
CA SER A 899 6.80 -12.38 27.55
C SER A 899 5.83 -13.57 27.42
N MET A 900 4.87 -13.68 28.35
CA MET A 900 3.85 -14.74 28.31
C MET A 900 2.98 -14.64 27.06
N VAL A 901 2.41 -13.47 26.75
CA VAL A 901 1.55 -13.30 25.57
C VAL A 901 2.33 -13.49 24.27
N GLY A 902 3.59 -13.07 24.20
CA GLY A 902 4.47 -13.35 23.05
C GLY A 902 4.68 -14.86 22.84
N SER A 903 5.00 -15.60 23.90
CA SER A 903 5.22 -17.05 23.83
C SER A 903 3.92 -17.81 23.51
N LEU A 904 2.80 -17.43 24.12
CA LEU A 904 1.47 -17.96 23.80
C LEU A 904 1.05 -17.64 22.36
N ASN A 905 1.46 -16.50 21.81
CA ASN A 905 1.20 -16.14 20.42
C ASN A 905 2.04 -16.97 19.43
N TYR A 906 3.22 -17.45 19.80
CA TYR A 906 3.96 -18.40 18.98
C TYR A 906 3.18 -19.70 18.78
N ALA A 907 2.77 -20.35 19.88
CA ALA A 907 1.95 -21.56 19.83
C ALA A 907 0.61 -21.34 19.11
N ALA A 908 -0.07 -20.23 19.39
CA ALA A 908 -1.38 -19.88 18.83
C ALA A 908 -1.41 -19.75 17.29
N ASN A 909 -0.27 -19.41 16.67
CA ASN A 909 -0.17 -19.26 15.21
C ASN A 909 0.46 -20.48 14.51
N HIS A 910 1.01 -21.43 15.27
CA HIS A 910 1.72 -22.60 14.74
C HIS A 910 0.92 -23.91 14.87
N THR A 911 0.61 -24.37 16.10
CA THR A 911 -0.07 -25.66 16.32
C THR A 911 -1.24 -25.61 17.32
N ARG A 912 -1.51 -24.45 17.94
CA ARG A 912 -2.57 -24.30 18.96
C ARG A 912 -3.68 -23.30 18.55
N PRO A 913 -4.48 -23.58 17.49
CA PRO A 913 -5.61 -22.73 17.13
C PRO A 913 -6.61 -22.48 18.28
N ASP A 914 -6.75 -23.44 19.20
CA ASP A 914 -7.65 -23.42 20.35
C ASP A 914 -7.42 -22.25 21.33
N ILE A 915 -6.19 -21.74 21.43
CA ILE A 915 -5.88 -20.56 22.24
C ILE A 915 -5.92 -19.25 21.44
N ALA A 916 -6.13 -19.28 20.13
CA ALA A 916 -6.00 -18.10 19.27
C ALA A 916 -6.99 -16.97 19.64
N PHE A 917 -8.21 -17.29 20.10
CA PHE A 917 -9.11 -16.30 20.69
C PHE A 917 -8.53 -15.69 21.97
N ALA A 918 -8.16 -16.54 22.94
CA ALA A 918 -7.69 -16.09 24.25
C ALA A 918 -6.45 -15.21 24.14
N THR A 919 -5.46 -15.67 23.36
CA THR A 919 -4.24 -14.92 23.07
C THR A 919 -4.53 -13.64 22.29
N SER A 920 -5.44 -13.64 21.30
CA SER A 920 -5.81 -12.40 20.59
C SER A 920 -6.57 -11.40 21.46
N ARG A 921 -7.30 -11.84 22.50
CA ARG A 921 -7.90 -10.92 23.48
C ARG A 921 -6.82 -10.32 24.38
N LEU A 922 -5.97 -11.14 25.00
CA LEU A 922 -4.89 -10.67 25.88
C LEU A 922 -3.86 -9.78 25.14
N ALA A 923 -3.54 -10.08 23.88
CA ALA A 923 -2.71 -9.23 23.04
C ALA A 923 -3.31 -7.84 22.76
N SER A 924 -4.64 -7.66 22.88
CA SER A 924 -5.28 -6.35 22.68
C SER A 924 -5.16 -5.41 23.88
N VAL A 925 -4.73 -5.91 25.05
CA VAL A 925 -4.48 -5.13 26.27
C VAL A 925 -2.99 -5.07 26.65
N VAL A 926 -2.11 -5.66 25.84
CA VAL A 926 -0.67 -5.85 26.14
C VAL A 926 0.07 -4.57 26.57
N SER A 927 -0.33 -3.39 26.11
CA SER A 927 0.27 -2.12 26.51
C SER A 927 -0.06 -1.65 27.94
N ARG A 928 -1.23 -2.05 28.47
CA ARG A 928 -1.80 -1.69 29.78
C ARG A 928 -2.64 -2.86 30.35
N PRO A 929 -2.01 -3.98 30.76
CA PRO A 929 -2.73 -5.15 31.26
C PRO A 929 -3.06 -5.02 32.75
N SER A 930 -4.25 -5.48 33.16
CA SER A 930 -4.65 -5.52 34.58
C SER A 930 -4.07 -6.72 35.35
N HIS A 931 -4.15 -6.69 36.68
CA HIS A 931 -3.77 -7.85 37.50
C HIS A 931 -4.65 -9.09 37.21
N GLU A 932 -5.96 -8.91 37.01
CA GLU A 932 -6.86 -10.01 36.59
C GLU A 932 -6.45 -10.56 35.22
N GLN A 933 -6.04 -9.69 34.30
CA GLN A 933 -5.56 -10.08 32.97
C GLN A 933 -4.22 -10.82 33.04
N LEU A 934 -3.33 -10.43 33.97
CA LEU A 934 -2.08 -11.14 34.26
C LEU A 934 -2.35 -12.56 34.78
N GLU A 935 -3.29 -12.74 35.71
CA GLU A 935 -3.70 -14.09 36.15
C GLU A 935 -4.42 -14.88 35.06
N ALA A 936 -5.18 -14.24 34.18
CA ALA A 936 -5.73 -14.89 33.00
C ALA A 936 -4.64 -15.35 32.00
N ALA A 937 -3.55 -14.59 31.85
CA ALA A 937 -2.39 -15.00 31.06
C ALA A 937 -1.61 -16.16 31.72
N LYS A 938 -1.40 -16.12 33.05
CA LYS A 938 -0.82 -17.25 33.81
C LYS A 938 -1.71 -18.50 33.73
N ARG A 939 -3.04 -18.36 33.81
CA ARG A 939 -4.00 -19.44 33.55
C ARG A 939 -3.82 -19.99 32.13
N LEU A 940 -3.68 -19.13 31.12
CA LEU A 940 -3.53 -19.57 29.74
C LEU A 940 -2.21 -20.35 29.53
N VAL A 941 -1.12 -19.96 30.19
CA VAL A 941 0.11 -20.78 30.25
C VAL A 941 -0.15 -22.14 30.91
N ARG A 942 -0.78 -22.18 32.10
CA ARG A 942 -1.13 -23.42 32.81
C ARG A 942 -2.03 -24.33 31.95
N TYR A 943 -2.96 -23.76 31.19
CA TYR A 943 -3.83 -24.47 30.24
C TYR A 943 -3.00 -25.11 29.12
N VAL A 944 -2.12 -24.34 28.46
CA VAL A 944 -1.30 -24.82 27.34
C VAL A 944 -0.35 -25.94 27.79
N SER A 945 0.28 -25.80 28.97
CA SER A 945 1.15 -26.83 29.55
C SER A 945 0.37 -28.08 29.97
N ALA A 946 -0.77 -27.93 30.67
CA ALA A 946 -1.63 -29.05 31.03
C ALA A 946 -2.26 -29.78 29.81
N THR A 947 -2.23 -29.16 28.64
CA THR A 947 -2.72 -29.72 27.36
C THR A 947 -1.59 -29.81 26.31
N ALA A 948 -0.32 -29.93 26.72
CA ALA A 948 0.82 -29.86 25.82
C ALA A 948 0.86 -30.96 24.74
N SER A 949 0.25 -32.11 25.02
CA SER A 949 0.01 -33.19 24.05
C SER A 949 -0.99 -32.83 22.94
N VAL A 950 -1.67 -31.68 23.00
CA VAL A 950 -2.60 -31.27 21.95
C VAL A 950 -1.87 -30.66 20.75
N GLY A 951 -2.15 -31.19 19.56
CA GLY A 951 -1.69 -30.67 18.28
C GLY A 951 -2.72 -30.85 17.16
N LEU A 952 -2.28 -30.58 15.93
CA LEU A 952 -3.06 -30.74 14.69
C LEU A 952 -2.84 -32.14 14.11
N GLU A 953 -3.91 -32.80 13.67
CA GLU A 953 -3.84 -34.08 12.95
C GLU A 953 -4.40 -33.95 11.52
N TYR A 954 -3.58 -34.28 10.53
CA TYR A 954 -3.97 -34.42 9.13
C TYR A 954 -4.01 -35.91 8.79
N SER A 955 -5.07 -36.39 8.11
CA SER A 955 -5.15 -37.81 7.75
C SER A 955 -5.86 -38.10 6.44
N GLY A 956 -5.23 -38.91 5.58
CA GLY A 956 -5.83 -39.48 4.37
C GLY A 956 -6.93 -40.51 4.62
N VAL A 957 -6.98 -41.12 5.82
CA VAL A 957 -8.00 -42.11 6.18
C VAL A 957 -9.37 -41.44 6.42
N ARG A 958 -10.06 -41.29 5.29
CA ARG A 958 -11.47 -40.88 5.11
C ARG A 958 -11.78 -39.46 5.56
N GLN A 959 -12.84 -38.90 4.99
CA GLN A 959 -13.70 -38.04 5.77
C GLN A 959 -14.16 -38.85 7.00
N ARG A 960 -13.85 -38.43 8.23
CA ARG A 960 -14.29 -39.14 9.44
C ARG A 960 -15.77 -38.89 9.75
N LEU A 961 -16.65 -39.26 8.81
CA LEU A 961 -18.01 -39.82 8.98
C LEU A 961 -19.00 -39.14 9.98
N GLN A 962 -18.80 -37.87 10.36
CA GLN A 962 -19.58 -37.23 11.42
C GLN A 962 -20.17 -35.83 11.08
N ARG A 963 -20.16 -35.39 9.82
CA ARG A 963 -20.77 -34.08 9.41
C ARG A 963 -21.82 -34.13 8.28
N GLY A 964 -22.24 -35.31 7.84
CA GLY A 964 -23.52 -35.47 7.10
C GLY A 964 -23.54 -35.07 5.61
N ALA A 965 -22.40 -34.93 4.94
CA ALA A 965 -22.34 -34.84 3.48
C ALA A 965 -22.19 -36.24 2.87
N ALA A 966 -23.19 -36.70 2.09
CA ALA A 966 -23.27 -38.09 1.62
C ALA A 966 -22.50 -38.38 0.31
N ASP A 967 -22.23 -37.35 -0.51
CA ASP A 967 -21.89 -37.51 -1.93
C ASP A 967 -20.40 -37.38 -2.28
N VAL A 968 -19.50 -37.45 -1.31
CA VAL A 968 -18.05 -37.30 -1.52
C VAL A 968 -17.38 -38.66 -1.68
N LYS A 969 -16.66 -38.84 -2.79
CA LYS A 969 -15.88 -40.05 -3.07
C LYS A 969 -14.60 -40.04 -2.24
N SER A 970 -14.17 -41.21 -1.77
CA SER A 970 -12.90 -41.40 -1.06
C SER A 970 -11.73 -40.96 -1.94
N GLY A 971 -11.01 -39.92 -1.51
CA GLY A 971 -9.82 -39.38 -2.19
C GLY A 971 -9.92 -37.91 -2.62
N GLU A 972 -11.10 -37.28 -2.60
CA GLU A 972 -11.18 -35.84 -2.90
C GLU A 972 -10.48 -34.98 -1.83
N MET A 973 -9.42 -34.26 -2.22
CA MET A 973 -8.75 -33.27 -1.38
C MET A 973 -9.62 -32.01 -1.25
N LEU A 974 -10.55 -32.02 -0.30
CA LEU A 974 -11.49 -30.93 -0.10
C LEU A 974 -10.98 -29.89 0.89
N LEU A 975 -10.75 -28.67 0.39
CA LEU A 975 -10.66 -27.46 1.21
C LEU A 975 -12.07 -27.09 1.69
N SER A 976 -12.19 -26.73 2.97
CA SER A 976 -13.42 -26.19 3.56
C SER A 976 -13.10 -25.05 4.52
N CYS A 977 -14.07 -24.17 4.77
CA CYS A 977 -13.90 -23.06 5.72
C CYS A 977 -15.15 -22.90 6.60
N TYR A 978 -14.94 -22.48 7.84
CA TYR A 978 -15.96 -22.12 8.81
C TYR A 978 -15.76 -20.65 9.22
N THR A 979 -16.83 -19.88 9.31
CA THR A 979 -16.83 -18.46 9.70
C THR A 979 -17.95 -18.16 10.68
N ASP A 980 -17.66 -17.33 11.69
CA ASP A 980 -18.57 -16.94 12.79
C ASP A 980 -18.17 -15.54 13.32
N ALA A 981 -19.07 -14.83 14.00
CA ALA A 981 -18.83 -13.52 14.57
C ALA A 981 -19.63 -13.26 15.87
N SER A 982 -18.90 -13.12 16.98
CA SER A 982 -19.49 -12.72 18.27
C SER A 982 -19.89 -11.25 18.24
N PHE A 983 -21.18 -10.99 18.04
CA PHE A 983 -21.75 -9.64 17.90
C PHE A 983 -21.61 -8.80 19.18
N ASN A 984 -21.16 -7.56 19.04
CA ASN A 984 -20.96 -6.59 20.12
C ASN A 984 -20.12 -7.13 21.30
N SER A 985 -19.18 -8.01 21.01
CA SER A 985 -18.41 -8.76 22.01
C SER A 985 -17.16 -8.03 22.55
N VAL A 986 -16.95 -6.76 22.18
CA VAL A 986 -15.94 -5.88 22.76
C VAL A 986 -16.65 -4.60 23.20
N LYS A 987 -17.01 -4.54 24.48
CA LYS A 987 -17.95 -3.53 25.02
C LYS A 987 -17.37 -2.12 24.93
N ALA A 988 -16.06 -1.96 25.09
CA ALA A 988 -15.40 -0.66 25.12
C ALA A 988 -15.54 0.20 23.84
N ASP A 989 -15.82 -0.39 22.67
CA ASP A 989 -16.10 0.37 21.43
C ASP A 989 -17.22 -0.20 20.56
N GLY A 990 -18.04 -1.11 21.11
CA GLY A 990 -19.19 -1.71 20.42
C GLY A 990 -18.85 -2.64 19.26
N THR A 991 -17.56 -2.99 19.09
CA THR A 991 -17.12 -3.86 17.99
C THR A 991 -17.26 -5.35 18.35
N SER A 992 -16.99 -6.21 17.38
CA SER A 992 -17.23 -7.66 17.44
C SER A 992 -15.94 -8.43 17.19
N ILE A 993 -15.80 -9.65 17.74
CA ILE A 993 -14.74 -10.57 17.32
C ILE A 993 -15.25 -11.43 16.17
N GLY A 994 -14.60 -11.34 15.01
CA GLY A 994 -14.83 -12.23 13.87
C GLY A 994 -13.78 -13.32 13.81
N GLY A 995 -14.19 -14.53 13.42
CA GLY A 995 -13.32 -15.69 13.34
C GLY A 995 -13.45 -16.46 12.04
N TYR A 996 -12.40 -17.19 11.68
CA TYR A 996 -12.48 -18.25 10.66
C TYR A 996 -11.48 -19.37 10.92
N VAL A 997 -11.79 -20.55 10.40
CA VAL A 997 -10.85 -21.66 10.26
C VAL A 997 -11.04 -22.34 8.90
N CYS A 998 -9.94 -22.63 8.21
CA CYS A 998 -9.88 -23.37 6.96
C CYS A 998 -9.26 -24.74 7.23
N LEU A 999 -9.97 -25.80 6.85
CA LEU A 999 -9.58 -27.20 7.06
C LEU A 999 -9.16 -27.85 5.74
N LEU A 1000 -8.09 -28.64 5.78
CA LEU A 1000 -7.59 -29.47 4.68
C LEU A 1000 -7.08 -30.79 5.28
N GLY A 1001 -7.48 -31.93 4.72
CA GLY A 1001 -7.11 -33.25 5.28
C GLY A 1001 -7.61 -33.52 6.70
N GLY A 1002 -8.67 -32.83 7.14
CA GLY A 1002 -9.24 -32.90 8.48
C GLY A 1002 -8.70 -31.86 9.46
N GLY A 1003 -7.40 -31.52 9.36
CA GLY A 1003 -6.71 -30.54 10.20
C GLY A 1003 -6.91 -29.09 9.76
N ALA A 1004 -6.78 -28.14 10.69
CA ALA A 1004 -6.74 -26.71 10.38
C ALA A 1004 -5.41 -26.29 9.75
N VAL A 1005 -5.47 -25.69 8.55
CA VAL A 1005 -4.29 -25.16 7.85
C VAL A 1005 -4.15 -23.63 7.95
N SER A 1006 -5.27 -22.91 8.04
CA SER A 1006 -5.29 -21.46 8.32
C SER A 1006 -6.43 -21.13 9.26
N TRP A 1007 -6.23 -20.17 10.17
CA TRP A 1007 -7.26 -19.72 11.11
C TRP A 1007 -7.04 -18.28 11.54
N ARG A 1008 -8.06 -17.67 12.14
CA ARG A 1008 -7.97 -16.35 12.72
C ARG A 1008 -9.03 -16.13 13.79
N SER A 1009 -8.61 -15.55 14.90
CA SER A 1009 -9.46 -14.71 15.76
C SER A 1009 -9.05 -13.25 15.54
N LYS A 1010 -10.00 -12.32 15.34
CA LYS A 1010 -9.67 -10.89 15.32
C LYS A 1010 -10.87 -9.98 15.64
N LYS A 1011 -10.60 -8.93 16.43
CA LYS A 1011 -11.46 -7.74 16.55
C LYS A 1011 -11.74 -7.12 15.17
N GLN A 1012 -13.02 -6.97 14.84
CA GLN A 1012 -13.45 -6.35 13.59
C GLN A 1012 -13.18 -4.84 13.62
N ASN A 1013 -12.63 -4.29 12.54
CA ASN A 1013 -12.23 -2.87 12.45
C ASN A 1013 -13.43 -1.90 12.31
N GLU A 1014 -14.66 -2.39 12.26
CA GLU A 1014 -15.88 -1.62 12.07
C GLU A 1014 -16.97 -2.18 13.02
N VAL A 1015 -17.81 -1.30 13.56
CA VAL A 1015 -19.02 -1.68 14.29
C VAL A 1015 -20.07 -2.10 13.27
N GLY A 1016 -20.48 -3.37 13.28
CA GLY A 1016 -21.67 -3.82 12.56
C GLY A 1016 -22.94 -3.46 13.33
N LEU A 1017 -24.04 -3.19 12.62
CA LEU A 1017 -25.30 -2.74 13.22
C LEU A 1017 -26.24 -3.90 13.58
N SER A 1018 -25.87 -5.14 13.25
CA SER A 1018 -26.58 -6.36 13.61
C SER A 1018 -25.65 -7.57 13.56
N SER A 1019 -26.03 -8.68 14.20
CA SER A 1019 -25.30 -9.95 14.09
C SER A 1019 -25.18 -10.43 12.63
N CYS A 1020 -26.22 -10.22 11.82
CA CYS A 1020 -26.20 -10.47 10.38
C CYS A 1020 -25.07 -9.70 9.67
N GLU A 1021 -24.82 -8.43 10.01
CA GLU A 1021 -23.73 -7.66 9.42
C GLU A 1021 -22.35 -8.15 9.88
N THR A 1022 -22.17 -8.44 11.17
CA THR A 1022 -20.86 -8.88 11.70
C THR A 1022 -20.48 -10.28 11.22
N GLU A 1023 -21.46 -11.16 11.05
CA GLU A 1023 -21.30 -12.47 10.40
C GLU A 1023 -20.94 -12.32 8.92
N TYR A 1024 -21.64 -11.44 8.21
CA TYR A 1024 -21.33 -11.13 6.82
C TYR A 1024 -19.92 -10.52 6.64
N MET A 1025 -19.42 -9.80 7.64
CA MET A 1025 -18.03 -9.32 7.71
C MET A 1025 -17.04 -10.48 7.96
N ALA A 1026 -17.31 -11.38 8.90
CA ALA A 1026 -16.46 -12.57 9.12
C ALA A 1026 -16.43 -13.50 7.90
N LEU A 1027 -17.57 -13.70 7.25
CA LEU A 1027 -17.72 -14.44 6.00
C LEU A 1027 -16.86 -13.85 4.88
N HIS A 1028 -16.84 -12.53 4.72
CA HIS A 1028 -15.92 -11.86 3.78
C HIS A 1028 -14.44 -12.10 4.14
N HIS A 1029 -14.10 -12.22 5.43
CA HIS A 1029 -12.73 -12.50 5.85
C HIS A 1029 -12.30 -13.95 5.54
N GLY A 1030 -13.12 -14.96 5.89
CA GLY A 1030 -12.85 -16.36 5.52
C GLY A 1030 -12.84 -16.59 4.01
N ALA A 1031 -13.75 -15.95 3.26
CA ALA A 1031 -13.80 -16.07 1.80
C ALA A 1031 -12.53 -15.53 1.09
N LYS A 1032 -11.84 -14.52 1.65
CA LYS A 1032 -10.52 -14.09 1.12
C LYS A 1032 -9.44 -15.12 1.35
N GLU A 1033 -9.42 -15.76 2.53
CA GLU A 1033 -8.47 -16.82 2.85
C GLU A 1033 -8.66 -18.00 1.89
N VAL A 1034 -9.92 -18.41 1.66
CA VAL A 1034 -10.27 -19.45 0.69
C VAL A 1034 -9.79 -19.12 -0.72
N VAL A 1035 -9.98 -17.89 -1.21
CA VAL A 1035 -9.50 -17.50 -2.55
C VAL A 1035 -7.97 -17.56 -2.66
N TRP A 1036 -7.22 -17.23 -1.59
CA TRP A 1036 -5.76 -17.39 -1.60
C TRP A 1036 -5.33 -18.86 -1.50
N LEU A 1037 -5.96 -19.65 -0.63
CA LEU A 1037 -5.68 -21.08 -0.47
C LEU A 1037 -6.01 -21.88 -1.74
N ARG A 1038 -7.09 -21.55 -2.47
CA ARG A 1038 -7.43 -22.18 -3.76
C ARG A 1038 -6.33 -21.97 -4.80
N ARG A 1039 -5.77 -20.75 -4.90
CA ARG A 1039 -4.66 -20.43 -5.82
C ARG A 1039 -3.36 -21.11 -5.43
N LEU A 1040 -3.07 -21.20 -4.12
CA LEU A 1040 -1.94 -21.99 -3.65
C LEU A 1040 -2.11 -23.45 -4.06
N LEU A 1041 -3.27 -24.09 -3.80
CA LEU A 1041 -3.54 -25.46 -4.22
C LEU A 1041 -3.44 -25.65 -5.75
N GLU A 1042 -3.87 -24.66 -6.54
CA GLU A 1042 -3.73 -24.63 -8.00
C GLU A 1042 -2.27 -24.55 -8.46
N GLU A 1043 -1.45 -23.67 -7.87
CA GLU A 1043 0.01 -23.63 -8.10
C GLU A 1043 0.69 -24.95 -7.67
N LEU A 1044 0.20 -25.60 -6.63
CA LEU A 1044 0.69 -26.88 -6.12
C LEU A 1044 0.20 -28.12 -6.91
N GLY A 1045 -0.50 -27.95 -8.04
CA GLY A 1045 -1.00 -29.05 -8.87
C GLY A 1045 -2.15 -29.86 -8.25
N VAL A 1046 -2.71 -29.41 -7.12
CA VAL A 1046 -3.81 -30.05 -6.37
C VAL A 1046 -5.04 -29.14 -6.30
N GLY A 1047 -5.27 -28.35 -7.35
CA GLY A 1047 -6.33 -27.35 -7.44
C GLY A 1047 -7.74 -27.96 -7.37
N GLN A 1048 -8.62 -27.33 -6.58
CA GLN A 1048 -10.00 -27.82 -6.40
C GLN A 1048 -10.96 -27.19 -7.41
N GLU A 1049 -11.34 -27.91 -8.46
CA GLU A 1049 -12.29 -27.43 -9.49
C GLU A 1049 -13.60 -26.89 -8.88
N LYS A 1050 -14.27 -27.71 -8.05
CA LYS A 1050 -15.55 -27.37 -7.41
C LYS A 1050 -15.37 -26.15 -6.47
N PRO A 1051 -16.35 -25.22 -6.38
CA PRO A 1051 -16.29 -24.12 -5.42
C PRO A 1051 -16.15 -24.61 -3.97
N THR A 1052 -15.29 -23.94 -3.20
CA THR A 1052 -14.98 -24.32 -1.81
C THR A 1052 -16.15 -24.00 -0.88
N VAL A 1053 -16.51 -24.95 -0.01
CA VAL A 1053 -17.62 -24.76 0.93
C VAL A 1053 -17.18 -23.86 2.08
N VAL A 1054 -17.96 -22.79 2.32
CA VAL A 1054 -17.83 -21.91 3.48
C VAL A 1054 -19.10 -22.00 4.32
N PHE A 1055 -18.94 -22.44 5.56
CA PHE A 1055 -20.00 -22.65 6.53
C PHE A 1055 -20.18 -21.43 7.43
N CYS A 1056 -21.43 -21.00 7.62
CA CYS A 1056 -21.83 -19.94 8.56
C CYS A 1056 -23.23 -20.32 9.09
N ASP A 1057 -23.42 -20.29 10.41
CA ASP A 1057 -24.70 -20.66 11.04
C ASP A 1057 -25.74 -19.51 11.05
N ASN A 1058 -25.31 -18.28 10.75
CA ASN A 1058 -26.22 -17.16 10.58
C ASN A 1058 -26.94 -17.21 9.21
N GLU A 1059 -28.14 -17.78 9.20
CA GLU A 1059 -28.98 -17.86 8.00
C GLU A 1059 -29.17 -16.50 7.31
N SER A 1060 -29.27 -15.41 8.06
CA SER A 1060 -29.52 -14.08 7.49
C SER A 1060 -28.32 -13.58 6.70
N ALA A 1061 -27.10 -13.80 7.20
CA ALA A 1061 -25.86 -13.49 6.47
C ALA A 1061 -25.72 -14.35 5.19
N VAL A 1062 -26.08 -15.65 5.25
CA VAL A 1062 -26.07 -16.54 4.08
C VAL A 1062 -27.14 -16.16 3.05
N LYS A 1063 -28.37 -15.86 3.49
CA LYS A 1063 -29.47 -15.38 2.64
C LYS A 1063 -29.13 -14.03 2.01
N LEU A 1064 -28.48 -13.13 2.76
CA LEU A 1064 -27.98 -11.84 2.28
C LEU A 1064 -26.82 -11.98 1.29
N ALA A 1065 -25.98 -13.00 1.42
CA ALA A 1065 -24.95 -13.29 0.42
C ALA A 1065 -25.58 -13.74 -0.90
N LYS A 1066 -26.46 -14.74 -0.87
CA LYS A 1066 -27.08 -15.32 -2.07
C LYS A 1066 -28.03 -14.36 -2.79
N ASN A 1067 -28.84 -13.59 -2.06
CA ASN A 1067 -29.88 -12.73 -2.64
C ASN A 1067 -29.56 -11.24 -2.53
N ALA A 1068 -29.54 -10.53 -3.66
CA ALA A 1068 -29.43 -9.07 -3.71
C ALA A 1068 -30.73 -8.34 -3.31
N CYS A 1069 -31.86 -9.05 -3.24
CA CYS A 1069 -33.22 -8.49 -3.13
C CYS A 1069 -33.46 -7.60 -1.89
N LEU A 1070 -32.67 -7.77 -0.81
CA LEU A 1070 -32.79 -7.01 0.45
C LEU A 1070 -32.19 -5.59 0.39
N HIS A 1071 -31.99 -5.02 -0.81
CA HIS A 1071 -31.44 -3.69 -1.05
C HIS A 1071 -32.13 -2.53 -0.32
N GLY A 1072 -33.36 -2.70 0.19
CA GLY A 1072 -33.99 -1.72 1.07
C GLY A 1072 -33.32 -1.61 2.44
N LEU A 1073 -33.07 -2.76 3.08
CA LEU A 1073 -32.61 -2.86 4.47
C LEU A 1073 -31.10 -2.74 4.60
N THR A 1074 -30.33 -3.31 3.66
CA THR A 1074 -28.85 -3.40 3.80
C THR A 1074 -28.08 -2.24 3.20
N LYS A 1075 -28.69 -1.06 3.04
CA LYS A 1075 -28.02 0.15 2.50
C LYS A 1075 -26.89 0.68 3.38
N HIS A 1076 -26.88 0.31 4.66
CA HIS A 1076 -25.83 0.66 5.61
C HIS A 1076 -24.56 -0.18 5.42
N ILE A 1077 -24.70 -1.42 4.95
CA ILE A 1077 -23.58 -2.38 4.82
C ILE A 1077 -22.64 -1.91 3.72
N ARG A 1078 -21.35 -1.72 4.06
CA ARG A 1078 -20.36 -1.17 3.13
C ARG A 1078 -20.17 -2.10 1.90
N PRO A 1079 -20.13 -1.57 0.66
CA PRO A 1079 -20.03 -2.39 -0.56
C PRO A 1079 -18.86 -3.38 -0.64
N LYS A 1080 -17.77 -3.14 0.11
CA LYS A 1080 -16.64 -4.09 0.22
C LYS A 1080 -17.05 -5.45 0.82
N TRP A 1081 -18.00 -5.47 1.75
CA TRP A 1081 -18.47 -6.72 2.37
C TRP A 1081 -19.28 -7.55 1.35
N HIS A 1082 -20.03 -6.88 0.47
CA HIS A 1082 -20.71 -7.51 -0.67
C HIS A 1082 -19.79 -8.12 -1.73
N TRP A 1083 -18.46 -8.03 -1.60
CA TRP A 1083 -17.51 -8.74 -2.47
C TRP A 1083 -17.73 -10.25 -2.49
N VAL A 1084 -18.14 -10.86 -1.36
CA VAL A 1084 -18.41 -12.32 -1.29
C VAL A 1084 -19.44 -12.77 -2.32
N ARG A 1085 -20.43 -11.91 -2.67
CA ARG A 1085 -21.44 -12.22 -3.70
C ARG A 1085 -20.86 -12.51 -5.08
N ARG A 1086 -19.63 -12.04 -5.38
CA ARG A 1086 -18.96 -12.22 -6.67
C ARG A 1086 -18.24 -13.58 -6.79
N LEU A 1087 -17.98 -14.23 -5.65
CA LEU A 1087 -17.30 -15.52 -5.55
C LEU A 1087 -18.28 -16.70 -5.58
N LEU A 1088 -19.56 -16.42 -5.32
CA LEU A 1088 -20.61 -17.42 -5.23
C LEU A 1088 -20.69 -18.22 -6.53
N ASP A 1089 -20.76 -19.54 -6.36
CA ASP A 1089 -20.91 -20.53 -7.42
C ASP A 1089 -19.75 -20.49 -8.45
N LYS A 1090 -18.59 -19.97 -8.02
CA LYS A 1090 -17.31 -19.93 -8.76
C LYS A 1090 -16.13 -20.40 -7.92
N GLU A 1091 -15.83 -19.67 -6.85
CA GLU A 1091 -14.72 -19.97 -5.92
C GLU A 1091 -15.25 -20.42 -4.55
N VAL A 1092 -16.45 -19.95 -4.17
CA VAL A 1092 -17.09 -20.17 -2.87
C VAL A 1092 -18.53 -20.67 -3.03
N ARG A 1093 -18.93 -21.65 -2.21
CA ARG A 1093 -20.32 -22.12 -2.05
C ARG A 1093 -20.71 -22.01 -0.58
N LEU A 1094 -21.85 -21.37 -0.30
CA LEU A 1094 -22.26 -21.10 1.09
C LEU A 1094 -23.29 -22.12 1.58
N GLU A 1095 -23.00 -22.73 2.73
CA GLU A 1095 -23.89 -23.66 3.43
C GLU A 1095 -24.15 -23.19 4.86
N ILE A 1096 -25.36 -23.47 5.36
CA ILE A 1096 -25.73 -23.20 6.75
C ILE A 1096 -25.27 -24.40 7.59
N VAL A 1097 -24.54 -24.14 8.66
CA VAL A 1097 -24.17 -25.14 9.66
C VAL A 1097 -24.99 -24.95 10.93
N LYS A 1098 -25.18 -26.01 11.74
CA LYS A 1098 -25.75 -25.87 13.08
C LYS A 1098 -24.65 -25.39 14.02
N THR A 1099 -24.91 -24.45 14.93
CA THR A 1099 -23.90 -23.89 15.86
C THR A 1099 -23.10 -24.97 16.60
N HIS A 1100 -23.73 -26.09 17.00
CA HIS A 1100 -23.01 -27.20 17.65
C HIS A 1100 -22.05 -28.00 16.74
N GLN A 1101 -21.93 -27.63 15.45
CA GLN A 1101 -20.97 -28.12 14.44
C GLN A 1101 -20.12 -26.98 13.85
N GLN A 1102 -20.27 -25.75 14.34
CA GLN A 1102 -19.54 -24.56 13.89
C GLN A 1102 -18.10 -24.60 14.41
N ALA A 1103 -17.14 -24.93 13.54
CA ALA A 1103 -15.73 -25.00 13.93
C ALA A 1103 -15.11 -23.61 14.22
N ALA A 1104 -15.78 -22.52 13.82
CA ALA A 1104 -15.29 -21.16 14.03
C ALA A 1104 -15.54 -20.60 15.45
N ASP A 1105 -16.40 -21.23 16.27
CA ASP A 1105 -16.81 -20.70 17.58
C ASP A 1105 -15.65 -20.42 18.53
N ILE A 1106 -14.69 -21.34 18.62
CA ILE A 1106 -13.47 -21.20 19.47
C ILE A 1106 -12.59 -19.99 19.09
N PHE A 1107 -12.83 -19.36 17.95
CA PHE A 1107 -12.09 -18.18 17.49
C PHE A 1107 -12.80 -16.85 17.79
N THR A 1108 -14.03 -16.85 18.33
CA THR A 1108 -14.84 -15.63 18.52
C THR A 1108 -15.41 -15.43 19.91
N LYS A 1109 -15.66 -16.52 20.64
CA LYS A 1109 -16.37 -16.53 21.92
C LYS A 1109 -15.69 -17.51 22.88
N ARG A 1110 -15.86 -17.28 24.19
CA ARG A 1110 -15.46 -18.27 25.20
C ARG A 1110 -16.52 -19.36 25.25
N LEU A 1111 -16.10 -20.61 25.26
CA LEU A 1111 -16.97 -21.77 25.36
C LEU A 1111 -16.85 -22.45 26.72
N ALA A 1112 -17.90 -23.17 27.12
CA ALA A 1112 -17.82 -24.15 28.21
C ALA A 1112 -16.87 -25.29 27.81
N GLU A 1113 -16.33 -26.01 28.79
CA GLU A 1113 -15.33 -27.07 28.57
C GLU A 1113 -15.71 -28.07 27.48
N ALA A 1114 -16.94 -28.60 27.53
CA ALA A 1114 -17.43 -29.58 26.56
C ALA A 1114 -17.44 -29.04 25.12
N ASP A 1115 -17.91 -27.80 24.93
CA ASP A 1115 -17.96 -27.15 23.62
C ASP A 1115 -16.59 -26.66 23.15
N HIS A 1116 -15.68 -26.30 24.06
CA HIS A 1116 -14.28 -26.00 23.74
C HIS A 1116 -13.56 -27.23 23.20
N TRP A 1117 -13.60 -28.35 23.93
CA TRP A 1117 -13.05 -29.64 23.46
C TRP A 1117 -13.71 -30.13 22.17
N LYS A 1118 -14.99 -29.84 21.97
CA LYS A 1118 -15.69 -30.11 20.71
C LYS A 1118 -15.17 -29.24 19.58
N GLY A 1119 -15.01 -27.94 19.79
CA GLY A 1119 -14.43 -26.99 18.84
C GLY A 1119 -13.01 -27.38 18.42
N MET A 1120 -12.17 -27.81 19.37
CA MET A 1120 -10.82 -28.37 19.10
C MET A 1120 -10.90 -29.56 18.13
N LYS A 1121 -11.75 -30.55 18.42
CA LYS A 1121 -11.99 -31.70 17.51
C LYS A 1121 -12.59 -31.26 16.16
N LEU A 1122 -13.43 -30.22 16.15
CA LEU A 1122 -14.01 -29.66 14.92
C LEU A 1122 -12.97 -28.91 14.07
N ALA A 1123 -11.90 -28.39 14.68
CA ALA A 1123 -10.73 -27.80 14.01
C ALA A 1123 -9.65 -28.84 13.65
N GLY A 1124 -9.89 -30.13 13.87
CA GLY A 1124 -8.93 -31.20 13.56
C GLY A 1124 -7.75 -31.28 14.53
N MET A 1125 -7.99 -30.92 15.79
CA MET A 1125 -7.02 -31.07 16.88
C MET A 1125 -7.27 -32.35 17.66
N SER A 1126 -6.20 -33.00 18.12
CA SER A 1126 -6.23 -34.23 18.93
C SER A 1126 -5.14 -34.24 19.99
N VAL A 1127 -5.24 -35.18 20.93
CA VAL A 1127 -4.23 -35.45 21.96
C VAL A 1127 -3.23 -36.49 21.44
N HIS A 1128 -1.95 -36.27 21.69
CA HIS A 1128 -0.80 -37.06 21.24
C HIS A 1128 0.07 -37.53 22.43
#